data_AF-A0A2V6N9F5-F1
#
_entry.id   AF-A0A2V6N9F5-F1
#
_cell.length_a   1.000
_cell.length_b   1.000
_cell.length_c   1.000
_cell.angle_alpha   90.00
_cell.angle_beta   90.00
_cell.angle_gamma   90.00
#
_symmetry.space_group_name_H-M   'P 1'
#
loop_
_entity.id
_entity.type
_entity.pdbx_description
1 polymer ?
#
loop_
_entity_poly.entity_id
_entity_poly.type
_entity_poly.pdbx_seq_one_letter_code
_entity_poly.pdbx_strand_id
1 'polypeptide(L)'
;MQHVTAFSPPQTVPAAPAVARKPNLWILDGWRDLILYVCTPLVILPIFVLAQTRWSAEDIYLFVAAFGAMGHHLPGMIRAYGDRALFQRFKYRFIFAPIFLVVVCTAFFLWDLKGIVLVAFIWGVWHGMMQTYGFCRIYDAKVGSFAALTRRLDFALCGVWFATAVLLSSQRMTDTLESYYSAGGPFIPPGLLRAAQQGLFGLALAVSGVFLANFIWMWSRGKRPSPVKLVLLITSISFWWYCNNIVASVLVGIALFEVFHDVQYLSLVWIYNRKRVETDSSIGGFMRFVFRRSGSLVGVYVGLIFAYGALGYFKAGVGIDVVKRILTGVVTASALLHFYYDGFIWKVREKSTRQSLGIGGGTADVSTKGFLPSWALHAAKWAAVFVIPLGVLWYREVHIPGNELERLAMIAADLPSSARAHVNYATALQEAGQADQAAEEFSTALRFNPDSAKTHVSLATVLMGKGNLEEAQTHFDEALRIDPNNAEYHSGHVYLLEQLGRIEEAAAESEAAVRLAPKSAQARYSYGAFLEKHERLEEAIAQYREALQADPRFVDAHIDLASALFAKGELQEAKAHYLEATRLDPKLAQPHNYLGKIFMQEGDAPQAIAQFEQALRLHPDFPEAEENLRLAKASDPQFPSQTPQ
;
A
#
# COMPACT_ATOMS: atom_id res chain seq x y z
N MET A 1 92.04 -18.55 31.95
CA MET A 1 91.25 -18.94 33.13
C MET A 1 90.46 -17.74 33.62
N GLN A 2 89.14 -17.76 33.46
CA GLN A 2 88.11 -17.45 34.47
C GLN A 2 86.77 -17.16 33.77
N HIS A 3 85.78 -17.99 34.11
CA HIS A 3 84.37 -17.85 33.77
C HIS A 3 83.75 -16.65 34.48
N VAL A 4 82.82 -15.94 33.82
CA VAL A 4 81.57 -15.49 34.46
C VAL A 4 80.44 -15.55 33.43
N THR A 5 79.51 -16.47 33.65
CA THR A 5 78.17 -16.52 33.03
C THR A 5 77.21 -15.67 33.86
N ALA A 6 76.48 -14.75 33.23
CA ALA A 6 75.32 -14.09 33.82
C ALA A 6 74.13 -14.19 32.87
N PHE A 7 73.34 -15.26 33.04
CA PHE A 7 71.97 -15.33 32.54
C PHE A 7 71.07 -14.61 33.55
N SER A 8 70.41 -13.53 33.13
CA SER A 8 69.23 -13.02 33.83
C SER A 8 68.01 -13.88 33.45
N PRO A 9 67.17 -14.33 34.39
CA PRO A 9 65.94 -15.03 34.05
C PRO A 9 64.94 -14.05 33.42
N PRO A 10 64.17 -14.47 32.40
CA PRO A 10 63.05 -13.66 31.92
C PRO A 10 62.05 -13.49 33.06
N GLN A 11 61.75 -12.25 33.44
CA GLN A 11 60.63 -11.94 34.30
C GLN A 11 59.34 -12.40 33.62
N THR A 12 58.88 -13.60 33.94
CA THR A 12 57.52 -14.04 33.62
C THR A 12 56.58 -13.25 34.52
N VAL A 13 56.11 -12.10 34.03
CA VAL A 13 54.88 -11.51 34.56
C VAL A 13 53.80 -12.58 34.34
N PRO A 14 53.14 -13.10 35.40
CA PRO A 14 52.03 -14.00 35.20
C PRO A 14 50.99 -13.28 34.35
N ALA A 15 50.52 -13.91 33.27
CA ALA A 15 49.40 -13.38 32.51
C ALA A 15 48.27 -13.08 33.52
N ALA A 16 47.88 -11.81 33.62
CA ALA A 16 46.74 -11.44 34.44
C ALA A 16 45.57 -12.35 34.05
N PRO A 17 44.89 -13.01 35.01
CA PRO A 17 43.77 -13.87 34.68
C PRO A 17 42.81 -13.06 33.82
N ALA A 18 42.50 -13.55 32.62
CA ALA A 18 41.55 -12.90 31.73
C ALA A 18 40.23 -12.77 32.51
N VAL A 19 39.97 -11.57 33.03
CA VAL A 19 38.75 -11.28 33.79
C VAL A 19 37.61 -11.70 32.89
N ALA A 20 36.86 -12.71 33.31
CA ALA A 20 35.69 -13.19 32.57
C ALA A 20 34.77 -11.99 32.35
N ARG A 21 34.75 -11.47 31.11
CA ARG A 21 33.92 -10.32 30.76
C ARG A 21 32.49 -10.70 31.11
N LYS A 22 31.85 -9.92 32.00
CA LYS A 22 30.44 -10.10 32.33
C LYS A 22 29.64 -10.18 31.02
N PRO A 23 28.78 -11.20 30.85
CA PRO A 23 27.98 -11.33 29.63
C PRO A 23 27.16 -10.05 29.44
N ASN A 24 27.35 -9.38 28.30
CA ASN A 24 26.56 -8.20 27.95
C ASN A 24 25.23 -8.69 27.38
N LEU A 25 24.11 -8.37 28.03
CA LEU A 25 22.78 -8.79 27.61
C LEU A 25 22.25 -7.98 26.42
N TRP A 26 22.86 -6.83 26.11
CA TRP A 26 22.31 -5.82 25.22
C TRP A 26 23.07 -5.74 23.90
N ILE A 27 22.35 -5.41 22.82
CA ILE A 27 22.93 -5.11 21.52
C ILE A 27 23.74 -3.82 21.64
N LEU A 28 23.12 -2.78 22.19
CA LEU A 28 23.71 -1.49 22.51
C LEU A 28 23.93 -1.38 24.02
N ASP A 29 22.90 -0.91 24.72
CA ASP A 29 22.80 -0.71 26.15
C ASP A 29 21.31 -0.82 26.55
N GLY A 30 21.05 -0.89 27.86
CA GLY A 30 19.71 -1.20 28.36
C GLY A 30 18.61 -0.27 27.84
N TRP A 31 18.79 1.04 27.94
CA TRP A 31 17.72 1.97 27.57
C TRP A 31 17.53 2.03 26.05
N ARG A 32 18.62 2.02 25.29
CA ARG A 32 18.54 2.10 23.82
C ARG A 32 17.90 0.86 23.22
N ASP A 33 18.23 -0.33 23.72
CA ASP A 33 17.60 -1.56 23.28
C ASP A 33 16.10 -1.59 23.61
N LEU A 34 15.73 -1.09 24.80
CA LEU A 34 14.32 -0.98 25.18
C LEU A 34 13.57 -0.06 24.22
N ILE A 35 14.11 1.10 23.86
CA ILE A 35 13.40 2.06 22.99
C ILE A 35 13.43 1.65 21.51
N LEU A 36 14.56 1.16 20.99
CA LEU A 36 14.76 0.93 19.56
C LEU A 36 14.41 -0.48 19.10
N TYR A 37 14.40 -1.47 20.00
CA TYR A 37 14.19 -2.87 19.63
C TYR A 37 13.01 -3.52 20.35
N VAL A 38 12.94 -3.39 21.68
CA VAL A 38 12.02 -4.23 22.48
C VAL A 38 10.66 -3.57 22.69
N CYS A 39 10.64 -2.35 23.20
CA CYS A 39 9.44 -1.60 23.58
C CYS A 39 9.09 -0.49 22.58
N THR A 40 9.67 -0.51 21.38
CA THR A 40 9.39 0.43 20.29
C THR A 40 7.88 0.59 20.02
N PRO A 41 7.04 -0.47 20.06
CA PRO A 41 5.60 -0.32 19.94
C PRO A 41 4.96 0.67 20.94
N LEU A 42 5.46 0.70 22.19
CA LEU A 42 4.94 1.61 23.23
C LEU A 42 5.27 3.08 22.94
N VAL A 43 6.28 3.35 22.11
CA VAL A 43 6.65 4.69 21.67
C VAL A 43 5.86 5.09 20.42
N ILE A 44 5.69 4.16 19.48
CA ILE A 44 5.03 4.43 18.19
C ILE A 44 3.52 4.64 18.36
N LEU A 45 2.84 3.84 19.20
CA LEU A 45 1.39 3.87 19.32
C LEU A 45 0.83 5.27 19.70
N PRO A 46 1.34 5.97 20.74
CA PRO A 46 0.86 7.32 21.07
C PRO A 46 1.11 8.34 19.96
N ILE A 47 2.25 8.25 19.27
CA ILE A 47 2.59 9.12 18.15
C ILE A 47 1.62 8.90 17.00
N PHE A 48 1.29 7.64 16.72
CA PHE A 48 0.38 7.28 15.64
C PHE A 48 -1.06 7.70 15.93
N VAL A 49 -1.54 7.51 17.18
CA VAL A 49 -2.86 8.00 17.61
C VAL A 49 -2.94 9.53 17.47
N LEU A 50 -1.89 10.25 17.87
CA LEU A 50 -1.83 11.70 17.68
C LEU A 50 -1.76 12.10 16.20
N ALA A 51 -1.13 11.30 15.34
CA ALA A 51 -1.11 11.56 13.90
C ALA A 51 -2.51 11.41 13.27
N GLN A 52 -3.28 10.40 13.69
CA GLN A 52 -4.64 10.17 13.20
C GLN A 52 -5.63 11.28 13.58
N THR A 53 -5.30 12.17 14.52
CA THR A 53 -6.16 13.35 14.80
C THR A 53 -6.00 14.47 13.77
N ARG A 54 -4.96 14.40 12.92
CA ARG A 54 -4.64 15.44 11.93
C ARG A 54 -4.62 14.95 10.49
N TRP A 55 -4.39 13.66 10.28
CA TRP A 55 -4.22 13.07 8.96
C TRP A 55 -5.04 11.80 8.84
N SER A 56 -5.55 11.54 7.63
CA SER A 56 -6.28 10.32 7.35
C SER A 56 -5.39 9.09 7.43
N ALA A 57 -5.99 7.91 7.58
CA ALA A 57 -5.27 6.63 7.52
C ALA A 57 -4.51 6.46 6.20
N GLU A 58 -5.08 6.94 5.10
CA GLU A 58 -4.47 6.88 3.77
C GLU A 58 -3.26 7.80 3.66
N ASP A 59 -3.36 9.04 4.15
CA ASP A 59 -2.23 9.99 4.15
C ASP A 59 -1.05 9.44 4.96
N ILE A 60 -1.34 8.90 6.15
CA ILE A 60 -0.31 8.30 7.00
C ILE A 60 0.30 7.09 6.30
N TYR A 61 -0.52 6.21 5.73
CA TYR A 61 -0.02 5.06 4.99
C TYR A 61 0.83 5.47 3.79
N LEU A 62 0.40 6.44 2.98
CA LEU A 62 1.13 6.92 1.82
C LEU A 62 2.48 7.50 2.23
N PHE A 63 2.51 8.30 3.30
CA PHE A 63 3.75 8.83 3.87
C PHE A 63 4.68 7.72 4.34
N VAL A 64 4.17 6.75 5.11
CA VAL A 64 4.97 5.62 5.62
C VAL A 64 5.44 4.71 4.49
N ALA A 65 4.60 4.45 3.48
CA ALA A 65 4.97 3.64 2.33
C ALA A 65 6.09 4.29 1.50
N ALA A 66 6.02 5.61 1.32
CA ALA A 66 7.05 6.36 0.61
C ALA A 66 8.36 6.43 1.43
N PHE A 67 8.31 6.91 2.67
CA PHE A 67 9.53 7.27 3.40
C PHE A 67 10.03 6.21 4.37
N GLY A 68 9.12 5.42 4.93
CA GLY A 68 9.45 4.26 5.77
C GLY A 68 9.82 3.06 4.89
N ALA A 69 8.80 2.45 4.27
CA ALA A 69 8.94 1.20 3.52
C ALA A 69 9.94 1.34 2.35
N MET A 70 9.72 2.29 1.42
CA MET A 70 10.63 2.42 0.27
C MET A 70 11.99 3.01 0.65
N GLY A 71 12.01 4.01 1.52
CA GLY A 71 13.25 4.65 1.97
C GLY A 71 14.24 3.66 2.60
N HIS A 72 13.74 2.70 3.38
CA HIS A 72 14.59 1.73 4.07
C HIS A 72 15.23 0.68 3.16
N HIS A 73 14.88 0.61 1.86
CA HIS A 73 15.54 -0.32 0.93
C HIS A 73 16.99 0.09 0.64
N LEU A 74 17.27 1.40 0.70
CA LEU A 74 18.54 1.99 0.31
C LEU A 74 19.76 1.41 1.07
N PRO A 75 19.75 1.22 2.39
CA PRO A 75 20.89 0.70 3.15
C PRO A 75 21.29 -0.73 2.74
N GLY A 76 20.32 -1.60 2.43
CA GLY A 76 20.58 -2.95 1.91
C GLY A 76 21.32 -2.90 0.56
N MET A 77 20.91 -2.00 -0.34
CA MET A 77 21.56 -1.75 -1.63
C MET A 77 22.97 -1.19 -1.46
N ILE A 78 23.12 -0.15 -0.62
CA ILE A 78 24.41 0.46 -0.30
C ILE A 78 25.39 -0.60 0.21
N ARG A 79 24.93 -1.54 1.04
CA ARG A 79 25.76 -2.64 1.52
C ARG A 79 26.13 -3.60 0.39
N ALA A 80 25.16 -4.05 -0.41
CA ALA A 80 25.37 -5.05 -1.45
C ALA A 80 26.42 -4.59 -2.49
N TYR A 81 26.41 -3.31 -2.86
CA TYR A 81 27.31 -2.75 -3.87
C TYR A 81 28.50 -1.97 -3.30
N GLY A 82 28.42 -1.49 -2.05
CA GLY A 82 29.50 -0.76 -1.38
C GLY A 82 30.55 -1.65 -0.73
N ASP A 83 30.21 -2.90 -0.40
CA ASP A 83 31.13 -3.88 0.18
C ASP A 83 31.77 -4.76 -0.90
N ARG A 84 33.02 -4.45 -1.26
CA ARG A 84 33.75 -5.18 -2.32
C ARG A 84 33.90 -6.68 -2.02
N ALA A 85 34.17 -7.06 -0.77
CA ALA A 85 34.37 -8.46 -0.42
C ALA A 85 33.06 -9.25 -0.51
N LEU A 86 31.96 -8.66 0.00
CA LEU A 86 30.62 -9.24 -0.12
C LEU A 86 30.18 -9.34 -1.58
N PHE A 87 30.39 -8.27 -2.36
CA PHE A 87 30.04 -8.23 -3.78
C PHE A 87 30.78 -9.31 -4.56
N GLN A 88 32.11 -9.44 -4.39
CA GLN A 88 32.87 -10.48 -5.10
C GLN A 88 32.41 -11.89 -4.75
N ARG A 89 32.06 -12.14 -3.47
CA ARG A 89 31.56 -13.44 -3.03
C ARG A 89 30.21 -13.82 -3.65
N PHE A 90 29.35 -12.84 -3.93
CA PHE A 90 28.00 -13.06 -4.46
C PHE A 90 27.79 -12.39 -5.83
N LYS A 91 28.86 -12.15 -6.59
CA LYS A 91 28.90 -11.31 -7.81
C LYS A 91 27.74 -11.60 -8.76
N TYR A 92 27.57 -12.87 -9.14
CA TYR A 92 26.53 -13.25 -10.09
C TYR A 92 25.10 -13.03 -9.52
N ARG A 93 24.91 -13.21 -8.22
CA ARG A 93 23.60 -12.97 -7.59
C ARG A 93 23.26 -11.48 -7.59
N PHE A 94 24.22 -10.62 -7.27
CA PHE A 94 24.03 -9.17 -7.24
C PHE A 94 23.98 -8.51 -8.62
N ILE A 95 24.40 -9.21 -9.68
CA ILE A 95 24.23 -8.75 -11.06
C ILE A 95 22.88 -9.20 -11.62
N PHE A 96 22.54 -10.49 -11.51
CA PHE A 96 21.39 -11.05 -12.21
C PHE A 96 20.06 -10.89 -11.45
N ALA A 97 20.05 -10.94 -10.11
CA ALA A 97 18.80 -10.81 -9.36
C ALA A 97 18.08 -9.46 -9.57
N PRO A 98 18.77 -8.29 -9.58
CA PRO A 98 18.11 -7.01 -9.89
C PRO A 98 17.50 -6.97 -11.27
N ILE A 99 18.25 -7.41 -12.30
CA ILE A 99 17.79 -7.42 -13.68
C ILE A 99 16.55 -8.32 -13.79
N PHE A 100 16.63 -9.52 -13.24
CA PHE A 100 15.53 -10.48 -13.22
C PHE A 100 14.27 -9.90 -12.54
N LEU A 101 14.41 -9.35 -11.32
CA LEU A 101 13.27 -8.81 -10.58
C LEU A 101 12.65 -7.58 -11.26
N VAL A 102 13.47 -6.66 -11.80
CA VAL A 102 12.94 -5.50 -12.54
C VAL A 102 12.18 -5.95 -13.77
N VAL A 103 12.75 -6.84 -14.59
CA VAL A 103 12.08 -7.34 -15.79
C VAL A 103 10.77 -8.04 -15.45
N VAL A 104 10.78 -8.96 -14.47
CA VAL A 104 9.59 -9.72 -14.09
C VAL A 104 8.52 -8.80 -13.48
N CYS A 105 8.86 -7.97 -12.49
CA CYS A 105 7.87 -7.09 -11.87
C CYS A 105 7.29 -6.11 -12.88
N THR A 106 8.11 -5.44 -13.69
CA THR A 106 7.62 -4.50 -14.71
C THR A 106 6.73 -5.19 -15.74
N ALA A 107 7.09 -6.39 -16.20
CA ALA A 107 6.23 -7.16 -17.12
C ALA A 107 4.86 -7.48 -16.49
N PHE A 108 4.85 -7.91 -15.22
CA PHE A 108 3.60 -8.21 -14.51
C PHE A 108 2.69 -6.99 -14.40
N PHE A 109 3.21 -5.82 -14.05
CA PHE A 109 2.38 -4.61 -13.96
C PHE A 109 1.97 -4.05 -15.33
N LEU A 110 2.79 -4.22 -16.38
CA LEU A 110 2.40 -3.84 -17.73
C LEU A 110 1.21 -4.67 -18.22
N TRP A 111 1.24 -5.98 -17.96
CA TRP A 111 0.19 -6.94 -18.32
C TRP A 111 -0.93 -7.09 -17.27
N ASP A 112 -0.90 -6.27 -16.21
CA ASP A 112 -1.86 -6.29 -15.10
C ASP A 112 -2.03 -7.64 -14.38
N LEU A 113 -0.95 -8.42 -14.30
CA LEU A 113 -0.93 -9.75 -13.68
C LEU A 113 -0.82 -9.67 -12.15
N LYS A 114 -1.75 -10.31 -11.44
CA LYS A 114 -1.86 -10.17 -9.98
C LYS A 114 -0.88 -11.02 -9.19
N GLY A 115 -0.32 -12.08 -9.79
CA GLY A 115 0.55 -13.04 -9.08
C GLY A 115 1.75 -12.42 -8.35
N ILE A 116 2.32 -11.32 -8.87
CA ILE A 116 3.47 -10.66 -8.22
C ILE A 116 3.11 -9.98 -6.90
N VAL A 117 1.85 -9.56 -6.73
CA VAL A 117 1.34 -8.94 -5.50
C VAL A 117 1.35 -9.97 -4.36
N LEU A 118 0.86 -11.18 -4.63
CA LEU A 118 0.86 -12.28 -3.67
C LEU A 118 2.29 -12.63 -3.22
N VAL A 119 3.25 -12.64 -4.15
CA VAL A 119 4.66 -12.89 -3.79
C VAL A 119 5.22 -11.76 -2.94
N ALA A 120 5.03 -10.50 -3.34
CA ALA A 120 5.51 -9.36 -2.58
C ALA A 120 4.98 -9.39 -1.14
N PHE A 121 3.70 -9.73 -0.97
CA PHE A 121 3.08 -9.89 0.34
C PHE A 121 3.71 -11.03 1.16
N ILE A 122 3.77 -12.25 0.63
CA ILE A 122 4.33 -13.42 1.34
C ILE A 122 5.80 -13.16 1.73
N TRP A 123 6.57 -12.56 0.82
CA TRP A 123 7.96 -12.23 1.08
C TRP A 123 8.08 -11.13 2.14
N GLY A 124 7.21 -10.12 2.15
CA GLY A 124 7.16 -9.10 3.21
C GLY A 124 6.93 -9.71 4.60
N VAL A 125 5.96 -10.63 4.73
CA VAL A 125 5.71 -11.36 5.99
C VAL A 125 6.93 -12.17 6.42
N TRP A 126 7.54 -12.90 5.48
CA TRP A 126 8.78 -13.65 5.71
C TRP A 126 9.93 -12.74 6.15
N HIS A 127 10.05 -11.56 5.53
CA HIS A 127 11.09 -10.58 5.82
C HIS A 127 10.96 -10.04 7.26
N GLY A 128 9.77 -9.61 7.66
CA GLY A 128 9.48 -9.18 9.03
C GLY A 128 9.78 -10.28 10.05
N MET A 129 9.35 -11.52 9.77
CA MET A 129 9.65 -12.69 10.61
C MET A 129 11.16 -12.93 10.75
N MET A 130 11.92 -12.86 9.65
CA MET A 130 13.36 -13.08 9.64
C MET A 130 14.12 -12.01 10.42
N GLN A 131 13.63 -10.77 10.44
CA GLN A 131 14.18 -9.70 11.26
C GLN A 131 14.05 -10.03 12.76
N THR A 132 12.84 -10.37 13.23
CA THR A 132 12.62 -10.74 14.64
C THR A 132 13.47 -11.94 15.05
N TYR A 133 13.51 -12.99 14.21
CA TYR A 133 14.37 -14.15 14.44
C TYR A 133 15.86 -13.77 14.44
N GLY A 134 16.26 -12.86 13.56
CA GLY A 134 17.61 -12.31 13.49
C GLY A 134 18.05 -11.66 14.79
N PHE A 135 17.22 -10.77 15.36
CA PHE A 135 17.46 -10.17 16.68
C PHE A 135 17.57 -11.22 17.79
N CYS A 136 16.73 -12.26 17.77
CA CYS A 136 16.84 -13.38 18.72
C CYS A 136 18.22 -14.02 18.69
N ARG A 137 18.81 -14.15 17.51
CA ARG A 137 20.17 -14.70 17.33
C ARG A 137 21.25 -13.77 17.84
N ILE A 138 21.08 -12.47 17.72
CA ILE A 138 22.01 -11.47 18.26
C ILE A 138 21.99 -11.54 19.79
N TYR A 139 20.81 -11.55 20.42
CA TYR A 139 20.68 -11.64 21.88
C TYR A 139 21.22 -12.96 22.44
N ASP A 140 20.95 -14.09 21.79
CA ASP A 140 21.53 -15.38 22.18
C ASP A 140 23.06 -15.36 22.08
N ALA A 141 23.60 -14.77 21.02
CA ALA A 141 25.04 -14.69 20.82
C ALA A 141 25.73 -13.78 21.85
N LYS A 142 25.05 -12.71 22.30
CA LYS A 142 25.50 -11.79 23.34
C LYS A 142 25.63 -12.46 24.72
N VAL A 143 24.80 -13.46 25.01
CA VAL A 143 24.91 -14.32 26.21
C VAL A 143 25.72 -15.59 25.99
N GLY A 144 26.31 -15.78 24.81
CA GLY A 144 27.10 -16.98 24.47
C GLY A 144 26.27 -18.25 24.26
N SER A 145 24.96 -18.15 24.04
CA SER A 145 24.08 -19.28 23.77
C SER A 145 24.09 -19.63 22.27
N PHE A 146 24.44 -20.89 21.95
CA PHE A 146 24.42 -21.43 20.59
C PHE A 146 23.64 -22.75 20.47
N ALA A 147 22.75 -23.01 21.43
CA ALA A 147 21.97 -24.25 21.49
C ALA A 147 21.11 -24.44 20.23
N ALA A 148 21.25 -25.61 19.59
CA ALA A 148 20.55 -25.92 18.34
C ALA A 148 19.03 -25.97 18.51
N LEU A 149 18.54 -26.50 19.65
CA LEU A 149 17.12 -26.57 19.97
C LEU A 149 16.51 -25.18 20.14
N THR A 150 17.11 -24.32 20.97
CA THR A 150 16.69 -22.92 21.15
C THR A 150 16.60 -22.18 19.83
N ARG A 151 17.61 -22.32 18.97
CA ARG A 151 17.58 -21.72 17.63
C ARG A 151 16.41 -22.22 16.77
N ARG A 152 16.10 -23.53 16.81
CA ARG A 152 14.98 -24.10 16.06
C ARG A 152 13.64 -23.62 16.62
N LEU A 153 13.51 -23.55 17.94
CA LEU A 153 12.30 -23.08 18.61
C LEU A 153 12.06 -21.60 18.36
N ASP A 154 13.08 -20.75 18.44
CA ASP A 154 12.94 -19.32 18.11
C ASP A 154 12.50 -19.12 16.65
N PHE A 155 13.06 -19.88 15.70
CA PHE A 155 12.66 -19.81 14.29
C PHE A 155 11.22 -20.29 14.11
N ALA A 156 10.86 -21.43 14.71
CA ALA A 156 9.52 -21.98 14.66
C ALA A 156 8.51 -21.00 15.26
N LEU A 157 8.81 -20.41 16.42
CA LEU A 157 7.94 -19.47 17.12
C LEU A 157 7.68 -18.22 16.28
N CYS A 158 8.71 -17.60 15.71
CA CYS A 158 8.53 -16.47 14.80
C CYS A 158 7.67 -16.88 13.59
N GLY A 159 7.98 -18.00 12.94
CA GLY A 159 7.28 -18.44 11.74
C GLY A 159 5.81 -18.75 11.97
N VAL A 160 5.49 -19.55 12.98
CA VAL A 160 4.10 -19.95 13.25
C VAL A 160 3.25 -18.75 13.68
N TRP A 161 3.75 -17.85 14.53
CA TRP A 161 2.96 -16.71 14.98
C TRP A 161 2.79 -15.64 13.90
N PHE A 162 3.81 -15.38 13.07
CA PHE A 162 3.66 -14.45 11.96
C PHE A 162 2.63 -14.96 10.94
N ALA A 163 2.69 -16.25 10.60
CA ALA A 163 1.74 -16.89 9.71
C ALA A 163 0.33 -16.96 10.32
N THR A 164 0.21 -17.28 11.60
CA THR A 164 -1.09 -17.36 12.31
C THR A 164 -1.80 -16.01 12.33
N ALA A 165 -1.07 -14.92 12.61
CA ALA A 165 -1.66 -13.58 12.65
C ALA A 165 -2.18 -13.13 11.27
N VAL A 166 -1.58 -13.57 10.17
CA VAL A 166 -2.10 -13.31 8.82
C VAL A 166 -3.31 -14.21 8.53
N LEU A 167 -3.18 -15.51 8.80
CA LEU A 167 -4.18 -16.53 8.45
C LEU A 167 -5.50 -16.37 9.23
N LEU A 168 -5.44 -15.82 10.44
CA LEU A 168 -6.62 -15.54 11.28
C LEU A 168 -7.15 -14.12 11.11
N SER A 169 -6.44 -13.24 10.40
CA SER A 169 -6.94 -11.90 10.10
C SER A 169 -7.94 -11.99 8.96
N SER A 170 -9.20 -11.70 9.25
CA SER A 170 -10.28 -11.68 8.25
C SER A 170 -9.96 -10.72 7.10
N GLN A 171 -9.41 -9.53 7.43
CA GLN A 171 -9.06 -8.52 6.44
C GLN A 171 -7.88 -8.96 5.56
N ARG A 172 -6.80 -9.48 6.15
CA ARG A 172 -5.64 -9.97 5.38
C ARG A 172 -6.00 -11.18 4.54
N MET A 173 -6.83 -12.07 5.06
CA MET A 173 -7.27 -13.23 4.31
C MET A 173 -8.20 -12.86 3.16
N THR A 174 -9.01 -11.81 3.31
CA THR A 174 -9.80 -11.27 2.18
C THR A 174 -8.86 -10.86 1.05
N ASP A 175 -7.87 -10.01 1.33
CA ASP A 175 -6.87 -9.56 0.34
C ASP A 175 -6.07 -10.72 -0.26
N THR A 176 -5.69 -11.69 0.58
CA THR A 176 -4.85 -12.83 0.18
C THR A 176 -5.61 -13.78 -0.74
N LEU A 177 -6.85 -14.13 -0.39
CA LEU A 177 -7.69 -15.00 -1.22
C LEU A 177 -8.08 -14.29 -2.51
N GLU A 178 -8.43 -13.01 -2.45
CA GLU A 178 -8.73 -12.22 -3.64
C GLU A 178 -7.52 -12.19 -4.59
N SER A 179 -6.33 -11.85 -4.08
CA SER A 179 -5.11 -11.85 -4.89
C SER A 179 -4.78 -13.23 -5.46
N TYR A 180 -4.96 -14.29 -4.67
CA TYR A 180 -4.67 -15.65 -5.07
C TYR A 180 -5.63 -16.16 -6.15
N TYR A 181 -6.94 -15.97 -5.98
CA TYR A 181 -7.96 -16.37 -6.95
C TYR A 181 -7.87 -15.55 -8.23
N SER A 182 -7.68 -14.22 -8.12
CA SER A 182 -7.47 -13.33 -9.27
C SER A 182 -6.18 -13.65 -10.03
N ALA A 183 -5.14 -14.17 -9.35
CA ALA A 183 -3.94 -14.67 -10.00
C ALA A 183 -4.09 -16.09 -10.60
N GLY A 184 -5.30 -16.62 -10.74
CA GLY A 184 -5.54 -17.95 -11.31
C GLY A 184 -5.32 -19.12 -10.32
N GLY A 185 -5.24 -18.83 -9.02
CA GLY A 185 -5.21 -19.84 -7.97
C GLY A 185 -6.50 -20.66 -7.92
N PRO A 186 -6.44 -22.00 -7.70
CA PRO A 186 -7.67 -22.79 -7.53
C PRO A 186 -8.41 -22.42 -6.25
N PHE A 187 -9.74 -22.47 -6.29
CA PHE A 187 -10.57 -22.26 -5.09
C PHE A 187 -10.18 -23.21 -3.97
N ILE A 188 -10.06 -22.67 -2.76
CA ILE A 188 -9.74 -23.43 -1.55
C ILE A 188 -11.05 -23.87 -0.92
N PRO A 189 -11.28 -25.16 -0.66
CA PRO A 189 -12.49 -25.58 0.03
C PRO A 189 -12.62 -24.92 1.42
N PRO A 190 -13.81 -24.44 1.82
CA PRO A 190 -14.01 -23.76 3.10
C PRO A 190 -13.57 -24.61 4.30
N GLY A 191 -13.80 -25.92 4.24
CA GLY A 191 -13.37 -26.88 5.26
C GLY A 191 -11.85 -26.95 5.40
N LEU A 192 -11.11 -26.86 4.27
CA LEU A 192 -9.66 -26.88 4.27
C LEU A 192 -9.08 -25.59 4.85
N LEU A 193 -9.65 -24.43 4.49
CA LEU A 193 -9.22 -23.14 5.05
C LEU A 193 -9.41 -23.10 6.57
N ARG A 194 -10.59 -23.50 7.06
CA ARG A 194 -10.88 -23.56 8.50
C ARG A 194 -9.97 -24.56 9.23
N ALA A 195 -9.72 -25.73 8.65
CA ALA A 195 -8.79 -26.71 9.22
C ALA A 195 -7.36 -26.15 9.28
N ALA A 196 -6.91 -25.42 8.25
CA ALA A 196 -5.61 -24.77 8.24
C ALA A 196 -5.50 -23.68 9.33
N GLN A 197 -6.53 -22.84 9.48
CA GLN A 197 -6.61 -21.81 10.52
C GLN A 197 -6.51 -22.41 11.93
N GLN A 198 -7.34 -23.42 12.22
CA GLN A 198 -7.34 -24.11 13.53
C GLN A 198 -6.03 -24.86 13.78
N GLY A 199 -5.54 -25.58 12.77
CA GLY A 199 -4.30 -26.34 12.85
C GLY A 199 -3.08 -25.45 13.11
N LEU A 200 -2.99 -24.32 12.41
CA LEU A 200 -1.88 -23.38 12.59
C LEU A 200 -1.94 -22.68 13.94
N PHE A 201 -3.12 -22.31 14.43
CA PHE A 201 -3.30 -21.76 15.77
C PHE A 201 -2.90 -22.77 16.85
N GLY A 202 -3.36 -24.02 16.75
CA GLY A 202 -2.97 -25.10 17.65
C GLY A 202 -1.45 -25.36 17.64
N LEU A 203 -0.84 -25.33 16.45
CA LEU A 203 0.62 -25.44 16.30
C LEU A 203 1.34 -24.26 16.97
N ALA A 204 0.83 -23.04 16.84
CA ALA A 204 1.41 -21.86 17.48
C ALA A 204 1.40 -21.98 19.01
N LEU A 205 0.31 -22.46 19.61
CA LEU A 205 0.22 -22.73 21.04
C LEU A 205 1.18 -23.85 21.48
N ALA A 206 1.26 -24.94 20.73
CA ALA A 206 2.17 -26.05 21.04
C ALA A 206 3.64 -25.62 20.98
N VAL A 207 4.04 -24.90 19.93
CA VAL A 207 5.41 -24.37 19.79
C VAL A 207 5.74 -23.39 20.91
N SER A 208 4.81 -22.51 21.30
CA SER A 208 4.96 -21.61 22.45
C SER A 208 5.20 -22.39 23.76
N GLY A 209 4.43 -23.44 24.00
CA GLY A 209 4.58 -24.29 25.18
C GLY A 209 5.95 -24.97 25.24
N VAL A 210 6.39 -25.58 24.14
CA VAL A 210 7.72 -26.21 24.04
C VAL A 210 8.84 -25.18 24.18
N PHE A 211 8.69 -24.00 23.57
CA PHE A 211 9.62 -22.90 23.71
C PHE A 211 9.76 -22.46 25.18
N LEU A 212 8.65 -22.24 25.89
CA LEU A 212 8.66 -21.81 27.28
C LEU A 212 9.25 -22.88 28.20
N ALA A 213 8.88 -24.15 28.00
CA ALA A 213 9.46 -25.27 28.74
C ALA A 213 10.98 -25.36 28.54
N ASN A 214 11.47 -25.23 27.31
CA ASN A 214 12.92 -25.18 27.02
C ASN A 214 13.58 -23.94 27.66
N PHE A 215 12.93 -22.78 27.61
CA PHE A 215 13.45 -21.55 28.21
C PHE A 215 13.62 -21.70 29.73
N ILE A 216 12.59 -22.21 30.43
CA ILE A 216 12.61 -22.48 31.87
C ILE A 216 13.66 -23.55 32.20
N TRP A 217 13.73 -24.63 31.43
CA TRP A 217 14.71 -25.69 31.62
C TRP A 217 16.16 -25.20 31.46
N MET A 218 16.42 -24.30 30.50
CA MET A 218 17.74 -23.69 30.37
C MET A 218 18.09 -22.79 31.56
N TRP A 219 17.10 -22.07 32.13
CA TRP A 219 17.28 -21.30 33.35
C TRP A 219 17.59 -22.19 34.55
N SER A 220 16.84 -23.28 34.76
CA SER A 220 17.07 -24.21 35.88
C SER A 220 18.42 -24.93 35.80
N ARG A 221 18.96 -25.13 34.57
CA ARG A 221 20.30 -25.67 34.33
C ARG A 221 21.43 -24.62 34.41
N GLY A 222 21.14 -23.39 34.82
CA GLY A 222 22.15 -22.33 34.97
C GLY A 222 22.65 -21.74 33.65
N LYS A 223 22.07 -22.11 32.49
CA LYS A 223 22.47 -21.58 31.17
C LYS A 223 21.92 -20.18 30.87
N ARG A 224 20.95 -19.70 31.68
CA ARG A 224 20.40 -18.32 31.71
C ARG A 224 20.23 -17.68 30.32
N PRO A 225 19.28 -18.16 29.49
CA PRO A 225 18.98 -17.54 28.20
C PRO A 225 18.54 -16.07 28.38
N SER A 226 18.79 -15.24 27.36
CA SER A 226 18.57 -13.79 27.45
C SER A 226 17.09 -13.47 27.78
N PRO A 227 16.79 -12.78 28.89
CA PRO A 227 15.44 -12.33 29.20
C PRO A 227 14.98 -11.24 28.23
N VAL A 228 15.90 -10.42 27.72
CA VAL A 228 15.62 -9.37 26.72
C VAL A 228 15.05 -9.98 25.44
N LYS A 229 15.58 -11.14 25.03
CA LYS A 229 15.06 -11.89 23.88
C LYS A 229 13.60 -12.33 24.09
N LEU A 230 13.26 -12.79 25.29
CA LEU A 230 11.90 -13.21 25.60
C LEU A 230 10.93 -12.03 25.48
N VAL A 231 11.29 -10.87 26.05
CA VAL A 231 10.48 -9.65 25.95
C VAL A 231 10.36 -9.21 24.49
N LEU A 232 11.44 -9.20 23.71
CA LEU A 232 11.40 -8.89 22.27
C LEU A 232 10.41 -9.78 21.51
N LEU A 233 10.44 -11.09 21.76
CA LEU A 233 9.54 -12.05 21.10
C LEU A 233 8.09 -11.74 21.44
N ILE A 234 7.79 -11.52 22.73
CA ILE A 234 6.45 -11.16 23.18
C ILE A 234 6.01 -9.87 22.50
N THR A 235 6.80 -8.80 22.58
CA THR A 235 6.39 -7.49 22.05
C THR A 235 6.27 -7.51 20.53
N SER A 236 7.19 -8.14 19.80
CA SER A 236 7.14 -8.20 18.34
C SER A 236 5.95 -9.04 17.84
N ILE A 237 5.70 -10.20 18.45
CA ILE A 237 4.59 -11.07 18.05
C ILE A 237 3.26 -10.43 18.43
N SER A 238 3.12 -9.87 19.63
CA SER A 238 1.91 -9.18 20.06
C SER A 238 1.63 -7.94 19.20
N PHE A 239 2.67 -7.19 18.83
CA PHE A 239 2.49 -6.01 17.97
C PHE A 239 2.13 -6.41 16.53
N TRP A 240 2.75 -7.46 15.98
CA TRP A 240 2.34 -8.02 14.69
C TRP A 240 0.89 -8.50 14.71
N TRP A 241 0.49 -9.20 15.78
CA TRP A 241 -0.90 -9.62 15.98
C TRP A 241 -1.85 -8.42 16.02
N TYR A 242 -1.52 -7.41 16.82
CA TYR A 242 -2.29 -6.17 16.94
C TYR A 242 -2.50 -5.50 15.58
N CYS A 243 -1.42 -5.31 14.82
CA CYS A 243 -1.45 -4.68 13.50
C CYS A 243 -2.28 -5.45 12.47
N ASN A 244 -2.41 -6.78 12.59
CA ASN A 244 -3.15 -7.60 11.63
C ASN A 244 -4.59 -7.92 12.05
N ASN A 245 -4.88 -8.02 13.34
CA ASN A 245 -6.14 -8.58 13.85
C ASN A 245 -6.95 -7.62 14.72
N ILE A 246 -6.34 -6.54 15.24
CA ILE A 246 -7.00 -5.63 16.19
C ILE A 246 -7.21 -4.24 15.58
N VAL A 247 -6.26 -3.77 14.77
CA VAL A 247 -6.41 -2.49 14.07
C VAL A 247 -7.51 -2.60 13.01
N ALA A 248 -8.52 -1.74 13.09
CA ALA A 248 -9.68 -1.77 12.19
C ALA A 248 -9.33 -1.47 10.73
N SER A 249 -8.33 -0.61 10.48
CA SER A 249 -7.85 -0.29 9.13
C SER A 249 -6.59 -1.09 8.78
N VAL A 250 -6.65 -1.88 7.71
CA VAL A 250 -5.48 -2.59 7.16
C VAL A 250 -4.33 -1.62 6.88
N LEU A 251 -4.62 -0.46 6.32
CA LEU A 251 -3.60 0.55 5.97
C LEU A 251 -2.86 1.05 7.21
N VAL A 252 -3.61 1.34 8.28
CA VAL A 252 -3.04 1.72 9.59
C VAL A 252 -2.19 0.58 10.14
N GLY A 253 -2.69 -0.65 10.06
CA GLY A 253 -1.96 -1.84 10.54
C GLY A 253 -0.64 -2.06 9.80
N ILE A 254 -0.63 -1.91 8.48
CA ILE A 254 0.61 -1.94 7.67
C ILE A 254 1.53 -0.82 8.14
N ALA A 255 1.05 0.43 8.15
CA ALA A 255 1.88 1.59 8.47
C ALA A 255 2.53 1.49 9.86
N LEU A 256 1.77 1.04 10.87
CA LEU A 256 2.29 0.81 12.22
C LEU A 256 3.43 -0.22 12.24
N PHE A 257 3.24 -1.35 11.55
CA PHE A 257 4.25 -2.40 11.51
C PHE A 257 5.49 -1.97 10.72
N GLU A 258 5.32 -1.29 9.59
CA GLU A 258 6.43 -0.76 8.79
C GLU A 258 7.27 0.22 9.64
N VAL A 259 6.66 1.20 10.33
CA VAL A 259 7.42 2.13 11.19
C VAL A 259 8.18 1.38 12.29
N PHE A 260 7.55 0.39 12.94
CA PHE A 260 8.21 -0.44 13.94
C PHE A 260 9.40 -1.21 13.35
N HIS A 261 9.19 -1.85 12.22
CA HIS A 261 10.18 -2.59 11.46
C HIS A 261 11.37 -1.68 11.09
N ASP A 262 11.09 -0.47 10.62
CA ASP A 262 12.08 0.51 10.15
C ASP A 262 12.96 1.03 11.27
N VAL A 263 12.37 1.39 12.41
CA VAL A 263 13.12 1.87 13.57
C VAL A 263 14.14 0.82 14.03
N GLN A 264 13.70 -0.44 14.11
CA GLN A 264 14.57 -1.55 14.43
C GLN A 264 15.67 -1.75 13.36
N TYR A 265 15.27 -1.78 12.09
CA TYR A 265 16.16 -2.07 10.99
C TYR A 265 17.22 -0.99 10.80
N LEU A 266 16.79 0.27 10.61
CA LEU A 266 17.65 1.40 10.31
C LEU A 266 18.66 1.66 11.42
N SER A 267 18.25 1.51 12.68
CA SER A 267 19.16 1.67 13.82
C SER A 267 20.23 0.57 13.83
N LEU A 268 19.87 -0.69 13.63
CA LEU A 268 20.82 -1.80 13.59
C LEU A 268 21.80 -1.67 12.42
N VAL A 269 21.30 -1.33 11.23
CA VAL A 269 22.12 -1.17 10.02
C VAL A 269 23.09 -0.01 10.17
N TRP A 270 22.66 1.13 10.71
CA TRP A 270 23.53 2.26 11.00
C TRP A 270 24.68 1.87 11.92
N ILE A 271 24.37 1.20 13.03
CA ILE A 271 25.36 0.80 14.04
C ILE A 271 26.33 -0.22 13.46
N TYR A 272 25.82 -1.19 12.71
CA TYR A 272 26.61 -2.22 12.05
C TYR A 272 27.61 -1.59 11.07
N ASN A 273 27.14 -0.75 10.15
CA ASN A 273 27.99 -0.14 9.12
C ASN A 273 29.00 0.84 9.73
N ARG A 274 28.61 1.61 10.75
CA ARG A 274 29.54 2.48 11.47
C ARG A 274 30.68 1.70 12.10
N LYS A 275 30.37 0.64 12.86
CA LYS A 275 31.40 -0.18 13.50
C LYS A 275 32.30 -0.89 12.51
N ARG A 276 31.77 -1.25 11.33
CA ARG A 276 32.58 -1.79 10.24
C ARG A 276 33.54 -0.77 9.66
N VAL A 277 33.09 0.44 9.36
CA VAL A 277 33.96 1.51 8.84
C VAL A 277 35.08 1.84 9.85
N GLU A 278 34.79 1.74 11.14
CA GLU A 278 35.78 1.94 12.21
C GLU A 278 36.79 0.77 12.33
N THR A 279 36.40 -0.46 12.00
CA THR A 279 37.25 -1.66 12.24
C THR A 279 37.88 -2.29 10.99
N ASP A 280 37.31 -2.06 9.81
CA ASP A 280 37.74 -2.66 8.54
C ASP A 280 38.34 -1.60 7.61
N SER A 281 39.66 -1.65 7.44
CA SER A 281 40.41 -0.72 6.59
C SER A 281 40.12 -0.89 5.09
N SER A 282 39.53 -2.02 4.67
CA SER A 282 39.21 -2.28 3.26
C SER A 282 37.97 -1.49 2.76
N ILE A 283 37.17 -0.94 3.69
CA ILE A 283 35.97 -0.16 3.36
C ILE A 283 36.38 1.27 2.99
N GLY A 284 36.16 1.65 1.72
CA GLY A 284 36.60 2.93 1.14
C GLY A 284 35.50 3.95 0.84
N GLY A 285 35.95 5.14 0.41
CA GLY A 285 35.17 6.17 -0.31
C GLY A 285 33.84 6.57 0.32
N PHE A 286 32.74 6.23 -0.37
CA PHE A 286 31.38 6.62 0.00
C PHE A 286 30.92 6.04 1.35
N MET A 287 31.12 4.73 1.58
CA MET A 287 30.74 4.08 2.84
C MET A 287 31.45 4.70 4.04
N ARG A 288 32.74 4.98 3.89
CA ARG A 288 33.55 5.62 4.94
C ARG A 288 33.12 7.07 5.16
N PHE A 289 32.73 7.78 4.11
CA PHE A 289 32.21 9.15 4.23
C PHE A 289 30.86 9.20 4.97
N VAL A 290 29.88 8.37 4.60
CA VAL A 290 28.52 8.40 5.17
C VAL A 290 28.51 7.94 6.62
N PHE A 291 29.25 6.88 6.97
CA PHE A 291 29.19 6.25 8.30
C PHE A 291 30.34 6.66 9.25
N ARG A 292 31.13 7.69 8.93
CA ARG A 292 32.12 8.23 9.88
C ARG A 292 31.43 8.89 11.08
N ARG A 293 32.18 9.06 12.16
CA ARG A 293 31.69 9.61 13.44
C ARG A 293 31.33 11.10 13.32
N SER A 294 30.12 11.40 12.84
CA SER A 294 29.53 12.74 12.84
C SER A 294 28.02 12.68 13.06
N GLY A 295 27.49 13.55 13.92
CA GLY A 295 26.03 13.68 14.13
C GLY A 295 25.30 14.21 12.90
N SER A 296 25.92 15.13 12.15
CA SER A 296 25.34 15.71 10.92
C SER A 296 25.13 14.69 9.80
N LEU A 297 25.92 13.61 9.78
CA LEU A 297 25.80 12.56 8.76
C LEU A 297 24.65 11.59 9.01
N VAL A 298 24.15 11.52 10.24
CA VAL A 298 22.86 10.85 10.51
C VAL A 298 21.76 11.60 9.75
N GLY A 299 21.78 12.93 9.78
CA GLY A 299 20.85 13.77 9.01
C GLY A 299 20.96 13.55 7.50
N VAL A 300 22.18 13.43 6.96
CA VAL A 300 22.39 13.10 5.53
C VAL A 300 21.86 11.71 5.19
N TYR A 301 22.10 10.72 6.04
CA TYR A 301 21.60 9.35 5.83
C TYR A 301 20.07 9.29 5.83
N VAL A 302 19.43 9.96 6.79
CA VAL A 302 17.97 10.12 6.81
C VAL A 302 17.50 10.89 5.57
N GLY A 303 18.16 11.98 5.19
CA GLY A 303 17.85 12.73 3.99
C GLY A 303 17.93 11.90 2.69
N LEU A 304 18.89 10.99 2.58
CA LEU A 304 19.00 10.06 1.44
C LEU A 304 17.86 9.03 1.42
N ILE A 305 17.47 8.51 2.57
CA ILE A 305 16.30 7.63 2.72
C ILE A 305 15.03 8.37 2.27
N PHE A 306 14.85 9.61 2.71
CA PHE A 306 13.71 10.43 2.30
C PHE A 306 13.73 10.74 0.80
N ALA A 307 14.89 11.12 0.25
CA ALA A 307 15.04 11.41 -1.17
C ALA A 307 14.75 10.19 -2.05
N TYR A 308 15.21 8.99 -1.64
CA TYR A 308 14.90 7.74 -2.32
C TYR A 308 13.41 7.39 -2.22
N GLY A 309 12.82 7.54 -1.04
CA GLY A 309 11.41 7.30 -0.77
C GLY A 309 10.45 8.22 -1.53
N ALA A 310 10.87 9.45 -1.82
CA ALA A 310 10.08 10.42 -2.60
C ALA A 310 9.72 9.91 -4.00
N LEU A 311 10.47 8.95 -4.57
CA LEU A 311 10.12 8.27 -5.82
C LEU A 311 8.74 7.60 -5.75
N GLY A 312 8.38 7.05 -4.58
CA GLY A 312 7.06 6.49 -4.31
C GLY A 312 5.95 7.54 -4.29
N TYR A 313 6.26 8.76 -3.86
CA TYR A 313 5.32 9.87 -3.86
C TYR A 313 5.08 10.42 -5.26
N PHE A 314 6.14 10.61 -6.06
CA PHE A 314 6.03 11.05 -7.46
C PHE A 314 5.15 10.12 -8.29
N LYS A 315 5.21 8.81 -8.03
CA LYS A 315 4.33 7.81 -8.67
C LYS A 315 2.84 8.17 -8.55
N ALA A 316 2.40 8.68 -7.41
CA ALA A 316 0.99 8.98 -7.16
C ALA A 316 0.46 10.11 -8.06
N GLY A 317 1.32 11.05 -8.46
CA GLY A 317 0.97 12.18 -9.33
C GLY A 317 1.13 11.94 -10.84
N VAL A 318 1.51 10.73 -11.28
CA VAL A 318 1.70 10.44 -12.71
C VAL A 318 0.37 10.11 -13.36
N GLY A 319 -0.13 11.00 -14.23
CA GLY A 319 -1.36 10.81 -15.01
C GLY A 319 -1.23 9.91 -16.25
N ILE A 320 -0.03 9.41 -16.56
CA ILE A 320 0.21 8.50 -17.69
C ILE A 320 0.25 7.05 -17.19
N ASP A 321 -0.79 6.28 -17.46
CA ASP A 321 -0.97 4.92 -16.91
C ASP A 321 0.19 3.96 -17.19
N VAL A 322 0.75 4.00 -18.40
CA VAL A 322 1.90 3.16 -18.76
C VAL A 322 3.11 3.48 -17.87
N VAL A 323 3.39 4.77 -17.65
CA VAL A 323 4.50 5.21 -16.79
C VAL A 323 4.23 4.81 -15.34
N LYS A 324 2.98 4.96 -14.87
CA LYS A 324 2.55 4.53 -13.53
C LYS A 324 2.76 3.02 -13.33
N ARG A 325 2.41 2.18 -14.31
CA ARG A 325 2.61 0.72 -14.27
C ARG A 325 4.10 0.35 -14.24
N ILE A 326 4.92 0.97 -15.09
CA ILE A 326 6.37 0.75 -15.10
C ILE A 326 6.98 1.10 -13.75
N LEU A 327 6.67 2.29 -13.23
CA LEU A 327 7.20 2.77 -11.95
C LEU A 327 6.75 1.87 -10.79
N THR A 328 5.52 1.35 -10.84
CA THR A 328 5.04 0.35 -9.88
C THR A 328 5.89 -0.91 -9.91
N GLY A 329 6.17 -1.46 -11.10
CA GLY A 329 7.04 -2.62 -11.23
C GLY A 329 8.44 -2.40 -10.69
N VAL A 330 9.04 -1.23 -10.95
CA VAL A 330 10.35 -0.85 -10.41
C VAL A 330 10.34 -0.78 -8.88
N VAL A 331 9.29 -0.18 -8.30
CA VAL A 331 9.11 -0.07 -6.84
C VAL A 331 8.96 -1.47 -6.21
N THR A 332 8.12 -2.33 -6.78
CA THR A 332 7.96 -3.71 -6.29
C THR A 332 9.25 -4.52 -6.42
N ALA A 333 10.00 -4.36 -7.52
CA ALA A 333 11.30 -5.00 -7.69
C ALA A 333 12.31 -4.52 -6.62
N SER A 334 12.31 -3.23 -6.29
CA SER A 334 13.14 -2.67 -5.22
C SER A 334 12.83 -3.33 -3.86
N ALA A 335 11.55 -3.49 -3.51
CA ALA A 335 11.12 -4.17 -2.29
C ALA A 335 11.58 -5.63 -2.23
N LEU A 336 11.34 -6.41 -3.29
CA LEU A 336 11.78 -7.80 -3.34
C LEU A 336 13.30 -7.94 -3.27
N LEU A 337 14.03 -7.00 -3.89
CA LEU A 337 15.49 -6.98 -3.89
C LEU A 337 16.04 -6.61 -2.50
N HIS A 338 15.39 -5.68 -1.80
CA HIS A 338 15.67 -5.37 -0.40
C HIS A 338 15.53 -6.62 0.48
N PHE A 339 14.39 -7.31 0.41
CA PHE A 339 14.18 -8.54 1.18
C PHE A 339 15.23 -9.62 0.88
N TYR A 340 15.66 -9.71 -0.38
CA TYR A 340 16.70 -10.62 -0.82
C TYR A 340 18.09 -10.26 -0.24
N TYR A 341 18.45 -8.98 -0.26
CA TYR A 341 19.74 -8.47 0.24
C TYR A 341 19.85 -8.51 1.77
N ASP A 342 18.74 -8.30 2.45
CA ASP A 342 18.71 -8.37 3.91
C ASP A 342 18.90 -9.78 4.47
N GLY A 343 18.59 -10.80 3.67
CA GLY A 343 18.94 -12.18 3.98
C GLY A 343 20.43 -12.42 4.23
N PHE A 344 21.32 -11.49 3.83
CA PHE A 344 22.76 -11.54 4.13
C PHE A 344 23.12 -10.86 5.47
N ILE A 345 22.31 -9.91 5.94
CA ILE A 345 22.50 -9.20 7.21
C ILE A 345 22.23 -10.14 8.38
N TRP A 346 21.16 -10.92 8.30
CA TRP A 346 20.69 -11.81 9.37
C TRP A 346 21.48 -13.12 9.51
N LYS A 347 22.52 -13.34 8.69
CA LYS A 347 23.41 -14.51 8.80
C LYS A 347 24.45 -14.31 9.92
N VAL A 348 23.99 -14.36 11.18
CA VAL A 348 24.82 -14.29 12.41
C VAL A 348 25.82 -15.47 12.56
N ARG A 349 25.85 -16.40 11.60
CA ARG A 349 26.87 -17.47 11.53
C ARG A 349 28.18 -17.00 10.91
N GLU A 350 28.17 -15.93 10.13
CA GLU A 350 29.36 -15.44 9.43
C GLU A 350 30.30 -14.68 10.37
N LYS A 351 31.60 -14.95 10.25
CA LYS A 351 32.64 -14.38 11.12
C LYS A 351 32.66 -12.84 11.08
N SER A 352 32.59 -12.25 9.89
CA SER A 352 32.57 -10.79 9.69
C SER A 352 31.33 -10.13 10.32
N THR A 353 30.16 -10.73 10.15
CA THR A 353 28.90 -10.27 10.77
C THR A 353 28.97 -10.31 12.30
N ARG A 354 29.53 -11.38 12.87
CA ARG A 354 29.70 -11.51 14.32
C ARG A 354 30.70 -10.50 14.88
N GLN A 355 31.85 -10.32 14.24
CA GLN A 355 32.87 -9.34 14.66
C GLN A 355 32.29 -7.91 14.68
N SER A 356 31.56 -7.54 13.63
CA SER A 356 30.89 -6.24 13.52
C SER A 356 29.85 -6.04 14.63
N LEU A 357 29.12 -7.08 15.01
CA LEU A 357 28.16 -7.04 16.12
C LEU A 357 28.80 -7.19 17.51
N GLY A 358 30.13 -7.34 17.60
CA GLY A 358 30.86 -7.51 18.86
C GLY A 358 30.65 -8.87 19.52
N ILE A 359 30.37 -9.89 18.71
CA ILE A 359 30.14 -11.27 19.10
C ILE A 359 31.43 -12.07 18.83
N GLY A 360 31.91 -12.84 19.81
CA GLY A 360 33.07 -13.74 19.65
C GLY A 360 32.77 -15.05 18.92
N GLY A 361 33.77 -15.67 18.28
CA GLY A 361 33.67 -16.96 17.59
C GLY A 361 32.96 -16.93 16.23
N GLY A 362 32.98 -18.04 15.48
CA GLY A 362 32.33 -18.23 14.16
C GLY A 362 32.84 -19.53 13.51
N THR A 363 31.98 -20.28 12.80
CA THR A 363 32.28 -21.68 12.41
C THR A 363 32.52 -21.95 10.93
N ALA A 364 32.48 -20.97 10.03
CA ALA A 364 32.74 -21.27 8.61
C ALA A 364 33.22 -20.10 7.77
N ASP A 365 34.44 -20.23 7.24
CA ASP A 365 34.63 -20.03 5.80
C ASP A 365 33.84 -21.15 5.12
N VAL A 366 32.73 -20.80 4.45
CA VAL A 366 31.83 -21.79 3.84
C VAL A 366 32.57 -22.45 2.67
N SER A 367 33.04 -23.68 2.87
CA SER A 367 33.56 -24.54 1.81
C SER A 367 32.45 -24.83 0.80
N THR A 368 32.67 -24.46 -0.46
CA THR A 368 31.77 -24.67 -1.61
C THR A 368 32.03 -25.98 -2.34
N LYS A 369 32.38 -27.07 -1.62
CA LYS A 369 32.49 -28.40 -2.25
C LYS A 369 31.11 -29.04 -2.35
N GLY A 370 30.30 -28.54 -3.29
CA GLY A 370 29.10 -29.21 -3.79
C GLY A 370 29.30 -29.62 -5.24
N PHE A 371 28.63 -30.69 -5.68
CA PHE A 371 28.68 -31.20 -7.07
C PHE A 371 28.23 -30.15 -8.11
N LEU A 372 27.38 -29.20 -7.72
CA LEU A 372 26.92 -28.08 -8.55
C LEU A 372 27.48 -26.74 -8.06
N PRO A 373 27.71 -25.77 -8.97
CA PRO A 373 28.02 -24.39 -8.60
C PRO A 373 26.95 -23.80 -7.67
N SER A 374 27.36 -23.02 -6.67
CA SER A 374 26.46 -22.43 -5.67
C SER A 374 25.40 -21.47 -6.25
N TRP A 375 25.65 -20.95 -7.46
CA TRP A 375 24.69 -20.14 -8.21
C TRP A 375 23.61 -21.00 -8.88
N ALA A 376 23.96 -22.18 -9.40
CA ALA A 376 23.03 -23.09 -10.07
C ALA A 376 22.01 -23.66 -9.08
N LEU A 377 22.48 -24.11 -7.90
CA LEU A 377 21.59 -24.55 -6.83
C LEU A 377 20.66 -23.43 -6.34
N HIS A 378 21.12 -22.19 -6.39
CA HIS A 378 20.29 -21.04 -6.01
C HIS A 378 19.24 -20.72 -7.06
N ALA A 379 19.63 -20.73 -8.34
CA ALA A 379 18.70 -20.58 -9.46
C ALA A 379 17.62 -21.67 -9.45
N ALA A 380 17.99 -22.93 -9.18
CA ALA A 380 17.02 -24.02 -9.04
C ALA A 380 16.01 -23.79 -7.90
N LYS A 381 16.45 -23.23 -6.77
CA LYS A 381 15.54 -22.86 -5.66
C LYS A 381 14.58 -21.74 -6.04
N TRP A 382 15.07 -20.72 -6.75
CA TRP A 382 14.21 -19.66 -7.29
C TRP A 382 13.22 -20.20 -8.31
N ALA A 383 13.68 -21.09 -9.20
CA ALA A 383 12.81 -21.72 -10.17
C ALA A 383 11.66 -22.48 -9.48
N ALA A 384 11.99 -23.32 -8.49
CA ALA A 384 11.01 -24.13 -7.77
C ALA A 384 10.04 -23.31 -6.90
N VAL A 385 10.52 -22.29 -6.19
CA VAL A 385 9.71 -21.57 -5.18
C VAL A 385 9.04 -20.32 -5.76
N PHE A 386 9.57 -19.75 -6.84
CA PHE A 386 9.09 -18.49 -7.41
C PHE A 386 8.64 -18.64 -8.86
N VAL A 387 9.55 -19.04 -9.77
CA VAL A 387 9.26 -19.00 -11.22
C VAL A 387 8.13 -19.97 -11.61
N ILE A 388 8.19 -21.22 -11.15
CA ILE A 388 7.20 -22.24 -11.51
C ILE A 388 5.81 -21.89 -10.93
N PRO A 389 5.65 -21.62 -9.62
CA PRO A 389 4.34 -21.25 -9.08
C PRO A 389 3.76 -20.00 -9.74
N LEU A 390 4.58 -18.96 -9.93
CA LEU A 390 4.15 -17.72 -10.56
C LEU A 390 3.78 -17.93 -12.03
N GLY A 391 4.52 -18.78 -12.76
CA GLY A 391 4.20 -19.17 -14.13
C GLY A 391 2.90 -19.95 -14.25
N VAL A 392 2.60 -20.84 -13.28
CA VAL A 392 1.33 -21.57 -13.23
C VAL A 392 0.16 -20.63 -12.95
N LEU A 393 0.31 -19.74 -11.97
CA LEU A 393 -0.69 -18.71 -11.65
C LEU A 393 -0.96 -17.84 -12.88
N TRP A 394 0.10 -17.27 -13.46
CA TRP A 394 0.00 -16.47 -14.68
C TRP A 394 -0.69 -17.22 -15.82
N TYR A 395 -0.28 -18.45 -16.11
CA TYR A 395 -0.91 -19.24 -17.17
C TYR A 395 -2.42 -19.38 -16.94
N ARG A 396 -2.85 -19.63 -15.70
CA ARG A 396 -4.26 -19.77 -15.36
C ARG A 396 -5.03 -18.46 -15.37
N GLU A 397 -4.45 -17.38 -14.87
CA GLU A 397 -5.04 -16.03 -14.90
C GLU A 397 -5.40 -15.63 -16.33
N VAL A 398 -4.53 -15.93 -17.30
CA VAL A 398 -4.75 -15.59 -18.71
C VAL A 398 -5.72 -16.55 -19.42
N HIS A 399 -5.66 -17.86 -19.14
CA HIS A 399 -6.40 -18.86 -19.92
C HIS A 399 -7.70 -19.32 -19.27
N ILE A 400 -7.89 -19.07 -17.98
CA ILE A 400 -9.06 -19.48 -17.20
C ILE A 400 -9.48 -18.29 -16.31
N PRO A 401 -9.94 -17.18 -16.90
CA PRO A 401 -10.40 -16.04 -16.12
C PRO A 401 -11.64 -16.45 -15.32
N GLY A 402 -11.54 -16.38 -13.99
CA GLY A 402 -12.67 -16.67 -13.10
C GLY A 402 -13.71 -15.55 -13.13
N ASN A 403 -14.97 -15.90 -12.88
CA ASN A 403 -16.02 -14.90 -12.68
C ASN A 403 -15.76 -14.12 -11.38
N GLU A 404 -15.68 -12.80 -11.49
CA GLU A 404 -15.43 -11.90 -10.35
C GLU A 404 -16.50 -12.01 -9.27
N LEU A 405 -17.77 -12.02 -9.66
CA LEU A 405 -18.88 -12.10 -8.70
C LEU A 405 -18.85 -13.43 -7.93
N GLU A 406 -18.61 -14.55 -8.63
CA GLU A 406 -18.47 -15.87 -8.01
C GLU A 406 -17.26 -15.93 -7.07
N ARG A 407 -16.12 -15.36 -7.48
CA ARG A 407 -14.92 -15.27 -6.64
C ARG A 407 -15.20 -14.51 -5.34
N LEU A 408 -15.84 -13.35 -5.42
CA LEU A 408 -16.16 -12.52 -4.26
C LEU A 408 -17.20 -13.19 -3.34
N ALA A 409 -18.22 -13.84 -3.92
CA ALA A 409 -19.19 -14.65 -3.18
C ALA A 409 -18.50 -15.75 -2.36
N MET A 410 -17.56 -16.48 -2.99
CA MET A 410 -16.79 -17.54 -2.32
C MET A 410 -15.93 -16.99 -1.18
N ILE A 411 -15.27 -15.83 -1.37
CA ILE A 411 -14.47 -15.20 -0.32
C ILE A 411 -15.35 -14.78 0.87
N ALA A 412 -16.52 -14.19 0.62
CA ALA A 412 -17.47 -13.82 1.66
C ALA A 412 -17.98 -15.06 2.43
N ALA A 413 -18.25 -16.16 1.72
CA ALA A 413 -18.66 -17.43 2.34
C ALA A 413 -17.53 -18.10 3.17
N ASP A 414 -16.28 -18.02 2.70
CA ASP A 414 -15.10 -18.54 3.40
C ASP A 414 -14.72 -17.71 4.63
N LEU A 415 -15.02 -16.41 4.60
CA LEU A 415 -14.70 -15.43 5.64
C LEU A 415 -15.96 -14.70 6.13
N PRO A 416 -16.91 -15.42 6.77
CA PRO A 416 -18.25 -14.89 7.09
C PRO A 416 -18.25 -13.79 8.16
N SER A 417 -17.11 -13.49 8.78
CA SER A 417 -16.93 -12.40 9.74
C SER A 417 -16.09 -11.25 9.17
N SER A 418 -15.78 -11.27 7.88
CA SER A 418 -15.01 -10.22 7.22
C SER A 418 -15.95 -9.17 6.65
N ALA A 419 -16.11 -8.06 7.37
CA ALA A 419 -16.86 -6.90 6.88
C ALA A 419 -16.38 -6.50 5.46
N ARG A 420 -15.08 -6.55 5.20
CA ARG A 420 -14.50 -6.21 3.90
C ARG A 420 -14.88 -7.20 2.80
N ALA A 421 -14.90 -8.51 3.07
CA ALA A 421 -15.32 -9.49 2.07
C ALA A 421 -16.79 -9.24 1.66
N HIS A 422 -17.65 -8.98 2.65
CA HIS A 422 -19.06 -8.64 2.43
C HIS A 422 -19.21 -7.31 1.66
N VAL A 423 -18.45 -6.26 1.98
CA VAL A 423 -18.46 -4.99 1.21
C VAL A 423 -18.05 -5.22 -0.25
N ASN A 424 -16.94 -5.93 -0.49
CA ASN A 424 -16.47 -6.20 -1.85
C ASN A 424 -17.52 -6.98 -2.65
N TYR A 425 -18.12 -8.00 -2.05
CA TYR A 425 -19.17 -8.79 -2.70
C TYR A 425 -20.45 -7.98 -2.93
N ALA A 426 -20.90 -7.19 -1.93
CA ALA A 426 -22.04 -6.30 -2.05
C ALA A 426 -21.89 -5.26 -3.18
N THR A 427 -20.68 -4.72 -3.32
CA THR A 427 -20.36 -3.75 -4.38
C THR A 427 -20.47 -4.40 -5.76
N ALA A 428 -19.91 -5.59 -5.93
CA ALA A 428 -20.04 -6.35 -7.18
C ALA A 428 -21.49 -6.76 -7.49
N LEU A 429 -22.29 -7.10 -6.46
CA LEU A 429 -23.71 -7.37 -6.60
C LEU A 429 -24.49 -6.12 -7.05
N GLN A 430 -24.17 -4.96 -6.49
CA GLN A 430 -24.77 -3.68 -6.87
C GLN A 430 -24.46 -3.35 -8.34
N GLU A 431 -23.21 -3.51 -8.78
CA GLU A 431 -22.80 -3.32 -10.18
C GLU A 431 -23.48 -4.32 -11.12
N ALA A 432 -23.75 -5.53 -10.65
CA ALA A 432 -24.52 -6.55 -11.37
C ALA A 432 -26.04 -6.30 -11.35
N GLY A 433 -26.52 -5.22 -10.73
CA GLY A 433 -27.94 -4.88 -10.62
C GLY A 433 -28.71 -5.71 -9.58
N GLN A 434 -28.03 -6.50 -8.76
CA GLN A 434 -28.64 -7.37 -7.75
C GLN A 434 -28.82 -6.63 -6.42
N ALA A 435 -29.64 -5.57 -6.45
CA ALA A 435 -29.80 -4.62 -5.34
C ALA A 435 -30.25 -5.26 -4.01
N ASP A 436 -31.11 -6.29 -4.05
CA ASP A 436 -31.57 -6.99 -2.84
C ASP A 436 -30.43 -7.69 -2.11
N GLN A 437 -29.62 -8.45 -2.85
CA GLN A 437 -28.48 -9.17 -2.29
C GLN A 437 -27.38 -8.20 -1.86
N ALA A 438 -27.14 -7.15 -2.63
CA ALA A 438 -26.19 -6.09 -2.26
C ALA A 438 -26.55 -5.46 -0.90
N ALA A 439 -27.83 -5.14 -0.67
CA ALA A 439 -28.29 -4.58 0.60
C ALA A 439 -28.10 -5.55 1.78
N GLU A 440 -28.35 -6.85 1.58
CA GLU A 440 -28.14 -7.89 2.60
C GLU A 440 -26.65 -8.03 2.98
N GLU A 441 -25.77 -8.04 1.97
CA GLU A 441 -24.33 -8.16 2.18
C GLU A 441 -23.75 -6.90 2.83
N PHE A 442 -24.17 -5.70 2.42
CA PHE A 442 -23.79 -4.46 3.13
C PHE A 442 -24.29 -4.44 4.58
N SER A 443 -25.52 -4.90 4.83
CA SER A 443 -26.04 -5.02 6.19
C SER A 443 -25.23 -6.02 7.02
N THR A 444 -24.81 -7.13 6.42
CA THR A 444 -23.92 -8.11 7.06
C THR A 444 -22.54 -7.51 7.35
N ALA A 445 -21.98 -6.72 6.43
CA ALA A 445 -20.75 -6.01 6.67
C ALA A 445 -20.84 -5.05 7.88
N LEU A 446 -21.94 -4.31 8.01
CA LEU A 446 -22.20 -3.40 9.13
C LEU A 446 -22.38 -4.14 10.48
N ARG A 447 -22.84 -5.41 10.48
CA ARG A 447 -22.86 -6.21 11.72
C ARG A 447 -21.45 -6.45 12.29
N PHE A 448 -20.44 -6.55 11.42
CA PHE A 448 -19.05 -6.78 11.82
C PHE A 448 -18.22 -5.49 11.93
N ASN A 449 -18.64 -4.42 11.27
CA ASN A 449 -18.02 -3.10 11.36
C ASN A 449 -19.09 -1.99 11.33
N PRO A 450 -19.80 -1.76 12.44
CA PRO A 450 -20.91 -0.80 12.50
C PRO A 450 -20.46 0.65 12.30
N ASP A 451 -19.22 0.99 12.69
CA ASP A 451 -18.69 2.34 12.56
C ASP A 451 -18.14 2.65 11.15
N SER A 452 -18.60 1.92 10.12
CA SER A 452 -18.16 2.14 8.74
C SER A 452 -19.06 3.12 8.00
N ALA A 453 -18.77 4.42 8.11
CA ALA A 453 -19.51 5.48 7.41
C ALA A 453 -19.66 5.22 5.91
N LYS A 454 -18.58 4.78 5.24
CA LYS A 454 -18.61 4.43 3.82
C LYS A 454 -19.63 3.32 3.52
N THR A 455 -19.67 2.28 4.34
CA THR A 455 -20.59 1.15 4.14
C THR A 455 -22.03 1.56 4.41
N HIS A 456 -22.27 2.45 5.38
CA HIS A 456 -23.57 3.09 5.59
C HIS A 456 -24.05 3.84 4.34
N VAL A 457 -23.20 4.68 3.74
CA VAL A 457 -23.55 5.40 2.49
C VAL A 457 -23.79 4.44 1.31
N SER A 458 -22.98 3.39 1.17
CA SER A 458 -23.19 2.38 0.12
C SER A 458 -24.53 1.66 0.27
N LEU A 459 -24.89 1.25 1.50
CA LEU A 459 -26.19 0.66 1.78
C LEU A 459 -27.33 1.64 1.52
N ALA A 460 -27.20 2.89 1.97
CA ALA A 460 -28.19 3.93 1.70
C ALA A 460 -28.42 4.12 0.19
N THR A 461 -27.35 4.15 -0.60
CA THR A 461 -27.41 4.28 -2.07
C THR A 461 -28.19 3.12 -2.71
N VAL A 462 -27.95 1.89 -2.26
CA VAL A 462 -28.70 0.72 -2.74
C VAL A 462 -30.18 0.79 -2.34
N LEU A 463 -30.47 1.21 -1.10
CA LEU A 463 -31.83 1.38 -0.60
C LEU A 463 -32.60 2.47 -1.35
N MET A 464 -31.95 3.56 -1.73
CA MET A 464 -32.52 4.60 -2.57
C MET A 464 -32.92 4.09 -3.95
N GLY A 465 -32.04 3.31 -4.59
CA GLY A 465 -32.34 2.65 -5.87
C GLY A 465 -33.53 1.70 -5.78
N LYS A 466 -33.80 1.16 -4.59
CA LYS A 466 -34.98 0.33 -4.28
C LYS A 466 -36.23 1.13 -3.89
N GLY A 467 -36.12 2.44 -3.70
CA GLY A 467 -37.20 3.31 -3.21
C GLY A 467 -37.40 3.30 -1.69
N ASN A 468 -36.52 2.64 -0.93
CA ASN A 468 -36.57 2.59 0.55
C ASN A 468 -35.92 3.85 1.16
N LEU A 469 -36.50 5.03 0.90
CA LEU A 469 -35.88 6.32 1.22
C LEU A 469 -35.73 6.57 2.74
N GLU A 470 -36.67 6.10 3.55
CA GLU A 470 -36.64 6.28 5.01
C GLU A 470 -35.50 5.49 5.67
N GLU A 471 -35.27 4.25 5.21
CA GLU A 471 -34.17 3.43 5.69
C GLU A 471 -32.83 3.98 5.20
N ALA A 472 -32.76 4.45 3.95
CA ALA A 472 -31.59 5.15 3.43
C ALA A 472 -31.23 6.39 4.26
N GLN A 473 -32.23 7.17 4.69
CA GLN A 473 -32.03 8.34 5.57
C GLN A 473 -31.34 7.94 6.88
N THR A 474 -31.79 6.86 7.51
CA THR A 474 -31.18 6.36 8.75
C THR A 474 -29.70 6.01 8.56
N HIS A 475 -29.35 5.42 7.41
CA HIS A 475 -27.96 5.10 7.11
C HIS A 475 -27.12 6.33 6.77
N PHE A 476 -27.65 7.34 6.09
CA PHE A 476 -26.96 8.62 5.89
C PHE A 476 -26.72 9.35 7.20
N ASP A 477 -27.73 9.41 8.09
CA ASP A 477 -27.60 10.03 9.41
C ASP A 477 -26.48 9.39 10.22
N GLU A 478 -26.38 8.05 10.18
CA GLU A 478 -25.32 7.32 10.87
C GLU A 478 -23.94 7.55 10.23
N ALA A 479 -23.85 7.60 8.89
CA ALA A 479 -22.61 7.91 8.20
C ALA A 479 -22.09 9.31 8.56
N LEU A 480 -22.97 10.32 8.58
CA LEU A 480 -22.64 11.69 8.95
C LEU A 480 -22.39 11.84 10.45
N ARG A 481 -22.99 11.00 11.31
CA ARG A 481 -22.65 10.92 12.74
C ARG A 481 -21.22 10.40 12.95
N ILE A 482 -20.81 9.40 12.16
CA ILE A 482 -19.47 8.79 12.25
C ILE A 482 -18.40 9.73 11.66
N ASP A 483 -18.68 10.34 10.50
CA ASP A 483 -17.73 11.21 9.79
C ASP A 483 -18.42 12.51 9.32
N PRO A 484 -18.65 13.47 10.25
CA PRO A 484 -19.43 14.69 9.98
C PRO A 484 -18.71 15.73 9.11
N ASN A 485 -17.45 15.50 8.74
CA ASN A 485 -16.66 16.44 7.94
C ASN A 485 -16.37 15.90 6.53
N ASN A 486 -17.08 14.85 6.11
CA ASN A 486 -16.86 14.21 4.82
C ASN A 486 -17.75 14.83 3.73
N ALA A 487 -17.15 15.66 2.88
CA ALA A 487 -17.88 16.36 1.82
C ALA A 487 -18.61 15.41 0.86
N GLU A 488 -18.07 14.22 0.58
CA GLU A 488 -18.71 13.25 -0.33
C GLU A 488 -20.00 12.69 0.26
N TYR A 489 -20.04 12.47 1.59
CA TYR A 489 -21.25 11.99 2.26
C TYR A 489 -22.34 13.05 2.30
N HIS A 490 -21.97 14.31 2.54
CA HIS A 490 -22.89 15.43 2.41
C HIS A 490 -23.46 15.51 0.98
N SER A 491 -22.61 15.44 -0.06
CA SER A 491 -23.08 15.41 -1.46
C SER A 491 -23.98 14.23 -1.78
N GLY A 492 -23.71 13.04 -1.25
CA GLY A 492 -24.59 11.87 -1.42
C GLY A 492 -25.95 12.06 -0.73
N HIS A 493 -25.98 12.73 0.43
CA HIS A 493 -27.21 12.97 1.19
C HIS A 493 -28.15 13.94 0.48
N VAL A 494 -27.61 14.93 -0.26
CA VAL A 494 -28.38 15.85 -1.11
C VAL A 494 -29.33 15.08 -2.03
N TYR A 495 -28.82 14.05 -2.72
CA TYR A 495 -29.62 13.26 -3.66
C TYR A 495 -30.80 12.54 -2.97
N LEU A 496 -30.60 12.06 -1.73
CA LEU A 496 -31.69 11.46 -0.94
C LEU A 496 -32.72 12.50 -0.52
N LEU A 497 -32.28 13.66 -0.05
CA LEU A 497 -33.17 14.74 0.38
C LEU A 497 -34.01 15.26 -0.78
N GLU A 498 -33.44 15.34 -1.98
CA GLU A 498 -34.19 15.66 -3.21
C GLU A 498 -35.29 14.62 -3.49
N GLN A 499 -34.99 13.32 -3.38
CA GLN A 499 -36.00 12.25 -3.56
C GLN A 499 -37.10 12.28 -2.48
N LEU A 500 -36.77 12.72 -1.27
CA LEU A 500 -37.72 12.94 -0.17
C LEU A 500 -38.49 14.27 -0.29
N GLY A 501 -38.14 15.14 -1.24
CA GLY A 501 -38.75 16.48 -1.40
C GLY A 501 -38.29 17.51 -0.37
N ARG A 502 -37.22 17.25 0.38
CA ARG A 502 -36.66 18.10 1.44
C ARG A 502 -35.62 19.08 0.87
N ILE A 503 -36.06 19.96 -0.03
CA ILE A 503 -35.18 20.78 -0.87
C ILE A 503 -34.30 21.77 -0.08
N GLU A 504 -34.84 22.42 0.95
CA GLU A 504 -34.06 23.36 1.77
C GLU A 504 -32.93 22.68 2.55
N GLU A 505 -33.17 21.44 3.00
CA GLU A 505 -32.15 20.65 3.68
C GLU A 505 -31.09 20.19 2.67
N ALA A 506 -31.50 19.78 1.46
CA ALA A 506 -30.58 19.44 0.37
C ALA A 506 -29.67 20.63 -0.01
N ALA A 507 -30.19 21.86 0.02
CA ALA A 507 -29.40 23.06 -0.20
C ALA A 507 -28.34 23.28 0.90
N ALA A 508 -28.72 23.10 2.17
CA ALA A 508 -27.82 23.21 3.30
C ALA A 508 -26.70 22.16 3.27
N GLU A 509 -27.03 20.92 2.90
CA GLU A 509 -26.06 19.84 2.73
C GLU A 509 -25.09 20.09 1.56
N SER A 510 -25.59 20.66 0.45
CA SER A 510 -24.73 21.06 -0.67
C SER A 510 -23.74 22.17 -0.28
N GLU A 511 -24.21 23.16 0.48
CA GLU A 511 -23.34 24.23 1.01
C GLU A 511 -22.30 23.67 2.00
N ALA A 512 -22.69 22.71 2.85
CA ALA A 512 -21.79 22.03 3.76
C ALA A 512 -20.68 21.27 3.01
N ALA A 513 -21.02 20.53 1.95
CA ALA A 513 -20.05 19.83 1.11
C ALA A 513 -19.01 20.79 0.51
N VAL A 514 -19.45 21.93 -0.04
CA VAL A 514 -18.54 22.97 -0.58
C VAL A 514 -17.68 23.60 0.52
N ARG A 515 -18.24 23.86 1.70
CA ARG A 515 -17.50 24.43 2.84
C ARG A 515 -16.41 23.47 3.36
N LEU A 516 -16.69 22.18 3.39
CA LEU A 516 -15.76 21.14 3.83
C LEU A 516 -14.67 20.85 2.80
N ALA A 517 -14.98 20.97 1.51
CA ALA A 517 -14.04 20.78 0.41
C ALA A 517 -13.96 22.02 -0.51
N PRO A 518 -13.45 23.17 -0.04
CA PRO A 518 -13.52 24.45 -0.77
C PRO A 518 -12.71 24.51 -2.07
N LYS A 519 -11.81 23.53 -2.27
CA LYS A 519 -11.01 23.36 -3.49
C LYS A 519 -11.51 22.24 -4.40
N SER A 520 -12.59 21.56 -4.03
CA SER A 520 -13.16 20.49 -4.85
C SER A 520 -14.02 21.10 -5.96
N ALA A 521 -13.53 21.01 -7.19
CA ALA A 521 -14.31 21.40 -8.37
C ALA A 521 -15.61 20.58 -8.47
N GLN A 522 -15.56 19.28 -8.13
CA GLN A 522 -16.71 18.38 -8.12
C GLN A 522 -17.80 18.81 -7.14
N ALA A 523 -17.44 19.22 -5.92
CA ALA A 523 -18.41 19.65 -4.91
C ALA A 523 -19.15 20.92 -5.37
N ARG A 524 -18.42 21.88 -5.94
CA ARG A 524 -18.99 23.13 -6.48
C ARG A 524 -19.89 22.87 -7.68
N TYR A 525 -19.44 22.02 -8.60
CA TYR A 525 -20.23 21.59 -9.75
C TYR A 525 -21.54 20.93 -9.30
N SER A 526 -21.48 20.00 -8.35
CA SER A 526 -22.67 19.30 -7.84
C SER A 526 -23.65 20.26 -7.18
N TYR A 527 -23.16 21.27 -6.44
CA TYR A 527 -24.02 22.32 -5.88
C TYR A 527 -24.63 23.21 -6.97
N GLY A 528 -23.86 23.57 -7.99
CA GLY A 528 -24.36 24.31 -9.17
C GLY A 528 -25.49 23.56 -9.87
N ALA A 529 -25.31 22.26 -10.12
CA ALA A 529 -26.31 21.40 -10.73
C ALA A 529 -27.59 21.30 -9.89
N PHE A 530 -27.45 21.18 -8.56
CA PHE A 530 -28.58 21.23 -7.63
C PHE A 530 -29.34 22.56 -7.73
N LEU A 531 -28.63 23.69 -7.74
CA LEU A 531 -29.24 25.02 -7.84
C LEU A 531 -29.97 25.22 -9.18
N GLU A 532 -29.37 24.79 -10.29
CA GLU A 532 -29.97 24.88 -11.62
C GLU A 532 -31.26 24.07 -11.72
N LYS A 533 -31.25 22.83 -11.22
CA LYS A 533 -32.43 21.95 -11.18
C LYS A 533 -33.59 22.56 -10.37
N HIS A 534 -33.30 23.43 -9.42
CA HIS A 534 -34.28 24.16 -8.61
C HIS A 534 -34.42 25.64 -9.01
N GLU A 535 -34.18 25.95 -10.28
CA GLU A 535 -34.46 27.24 -10.92
C GLU A 535 -33.67 28.44 -10.34
N ARG A 536 -32.57 28.18 -9.62
CA ARG A 536 -31.66 29.21 -9.07
C ARG A 536 -30.47 29.43 -10.00
N LEU A 537 -30.77 29.83 -11.24
CA LEU A 537 -29.82 29.87 -12.36
C LEU A 537 -28.60 30.78 -12.11
N GLU A 538 -28.79 31.98 -11.54
CA GLU A 538 -27.70 32.92 -11.26
C GLU A 538 -26.69 32.35 -10.25
N GLU A 539 -27.18 31.64 -9.24
CA GLU A 539 -26.34 31.03 -8.21
C GLU A 539 -25.62 29.80 -8.76
N ALA A 540 -26.28 29.01 -9.62
CA ALA A 540 -25.67 27.91 -10.35
C ALA A 540 -24.49 28.39 -11.21
N ILE A 541 -24.67 29.47 -11.98
CA ILE A 541 -23.61 30.09 -12.79
C ILE A 541 -22.41 30.48 -11.92
N ALA A 542 -22.64 31.04 -10.73
CA ALA A 542 -21.57 31.39 -9.81
C ALA A 542 -20.81 30.14 -9.33
N GLN A 543 -21.52 29.07 -8.96
CA GLN A 543 -20.88 27.82 -8.53
C GLN A 543 -20.10 27.14 -9.65
N TYR A 544 -20.63 27.09 -10.89
CA TYR A 544 -19.90 26.55 -12.03
C TYR A 544 -18.64 27.35 -12.36
N ARG A 545 -18.69 28.70 -12.28
CA ARG A 545 -17.49 29.54 -12.43
C ARG A 545 -16.46 29.23 -11.35
N GLU A 546 -16.86 29.05 -10.09
CA GLU A 546 -15.93 28.67 -9.02
C GLU A 546 -15.39 27.23 -9.18
N ALA A 547 -16.19 26.30 -9.73
CA ALA A 547 -15.73 24.96 -10.09
C ALA A 547 -14.61 25.03 -11.14
N LEU A 548 -14.77 25.85 -12.18
CA LEU A 548 -13.76 26.06 -13.22
C LEU A 548 -12.54 26.86 -12.75
N GLN A 549 -12.67 27.68 -11.69
CA GLN A 549 -11.51 28.27 -11.03
C GLN A 549 -10.68 27.21 -10.28
N ALA A 550 -11.34 26.20 -9.70
CA ALA A 550 -10.68 25.10 -9.01
C ALA A 550 -10.06 24.09 -9.99
N ASP A 551 -10.77 23.75 -11.07
CA ASP A 551 -10.28 22.93 -12.18
C ASP A 551 -10.70 23.52 -13.54
N PRO A 552 -9.80 24.27 -14.21
CA PRO A 552 -10.07 24.83 -15.53
C PRO A 552 -10.24 23.81 -16.66
N ARG A 553 -10.04 22.51 -16.40
CA ARG A 553 -10.20 21.43 -17.39
C ARG A 553 -11.48 20.61 -17.16
N PHE A 554 -12.34 21.02 -16.23
CA PHE A 554 -13.55 20.29 -15.91
C PHE A 554 -14.60 20.47 -17.01
N VAL A 555 -14.71 19.46 -17.87
CA VAL A 555 -15.51 19.51 -19.10
C VAL A 555 -17.01 19.69 -18.80
N ASP A 556 -17.58 18.92 -17.88
CA ASP A 556 -19.01 19.01 -17.55
C ASP A 556 -19.38 20.40 -17.01
N ALA A 557 -18.51 20.99 -16.17
CA ALA A 557 -18.71 22.35 -15.67
C ALA A 557 -18.66 23.41 -16.79
N HIS A 558 -17.86 23.21 -17.84
CA HIS A 558 -17.90 24.09 -19.03
C HIS A 558 -19.23 23.98 -19.79
N ILE A 559 -19.75 22.77 -19.93
CA ILE A 559 -20.99 22.51 -20.67
C ILE A 559 -22.19 23.08 -19.92
N ASP A 560 -22.29 22.83 -18.61
CA ASP A 560 -23.44 23.27 -17.83
C ASP A 560 -23.39 24.79 -17.57
N LEU A 561 -22.20 25.37 -17.38
CA LEU A 561 -22.05 26.83 -17.38
C LEU A 561 -22.48 27.43 -18.73
N ALA A 562 -22.04 26.86 -19.85
CA ALA A 562 -22.41 27.35 -21.17
C ALA A 562 -23.92 27.23 -21.44
N SER A 563 -24.54 26.15 -20.97
CA SER A 563 -25.99 25.92 -21.05
C SER A 563 -26.76 26.94 -20.23
N ALA A 564 -26.34 27.18 -18.99
CA ALA A 564 -26.93 28.17 -18.11
C ALA A 564 -26.79 29.60 -18.67
N LEU A 565 -25.61 29.95 -19.20
CA LEU A 565 -25.36 31.24 -19.85
C LEU A 565 -26.19 31.40 -21.13
N PHE A 566 -26.33 30.35 -21.93
CA PHE A 566 -27.17 30.34 -23.12
C PHE A 566 -28.64 30.59 -22.76
N ALA A 567 -29.15 29.92 -21.73
CA ALA A 567 -30.52 30.13 -21.23
C ALA A 567 -30.75 31.57 -20.72
N LYS A 568 -29.72 32.19 -20.12
CA LYS A 568 -29.74 33.59 -19.69
C LYS A 568 -29.57 34.60 -20.84
N GLY A 569 -29.19 34.15 -22.03
CA GLY A 569 -28.94 34.99 -23.21
C GLY A 569 -27.52 35.57 -23.29
N GLU A 570 -26.58 35.13 -22.45
CA GLU A 570 -25.16 35.53 -22.47
C GLU A 570 -24.38 34.72 -23.54
N LEU A 571 -24.80 34.84 -24.81
CA LEU A 571 -24.41 33.96 -25.92
C LEU A 571 -22.90 33.92 -26.20
N GLN A 572 -22.19 35.05 -26.07
CA GLN A 572 -20.75 35.11 -26.37
C GLN A 572 -19.92 34.34 -25.34
N GLU A 573 -20.27 34.42 -24.05
CA GLU A 573 -19.59 33.68 -23.00
C GLU A 573 -19.95 32.18 -23.08
N ALA A 574 -21.22 31.87 -23.35
CA ALA A 574 -21.65 30.49 -23.63
C ALA A 574 -20.85 29.86 -24.77
N LYS A 575 -20.68 30.57 -25.89
CA LYS A 575 -19.89 30.14 -27.05
C LYS A 575 -18.45 29.83 -26.67
N ALA A 576 -17.81 30.69 -25.87
CA ALA A 576 -16.43 30.48 -25.43
C ALA A 576 -16.28 29.19 -24.61
N HIS A 577 -17.22 28.92 -23.70
CA HIS A 577 -17.20 27.70 -22.88
C HIS A 577 -17.53 26.44 -23.68
N TYR A 578 -18.48 26.47 -24.63
CA TYR A 578 -18.70 25.33 -25.53
C TYR A 578 -17.49 25.03 -26.40
N LEU A 579 -16.81 26.06 -26.94
CA LEU A 579 -15.57 25.86 -27.69
C LEU A 579 -14.48 25.21 -26.82
N GLU A 580 -14.33 25.67 -25.58
CA GLU A 580 -13.36 25.07 -24.65
C GLU A 580 -13.71 23.62 -24.31
N ALA A 581 -14.99 23.30 -24.10
CA ALA A 581 -15.45 21.92 -23.92
C ALA A 581 -15.08 21.02 -25.11
N THR A 582 -15.30 21.48 -26.36
CA THR A 582 -14.88 20.73 -27.56
C THR A 582 -13.37 20.60 -27.71
N ARG A 583 -12.59 21.56 -27.17
CA ARG A 583 -11.12 21.51 -27.17
C ARG A 583 -10.60 20.50 -26.16
N LEU A 584 -11.23 20.41 -24.98
CA LEU A 584 -10.87 19.51 -23.90
C LEU A 584 -11.31 18.07 -24.19
N ASP A 585 -12.53 17.88 -24.71
CA ASP A 585 -13.03 16.61 -25.21
C ASP A 585 -13.66 16.74 -26.61
N PRO A 586 -12.89 16.42 -27.67
CA PRO A 586 -13.35 16.48 -29.06
C PRO A 586 -14.43 15.46 -29.44
N LYS A 587 -14.82 14.54 -28.54
CA LYS A 587 -15.80 13.49 -28.84
C LYS A 587 -17.24 13.87 -28.45
N LEU A 588 -17.43 15.01 -27.81
CA LEU A 588 -18.74 15.42 -27.30
C LEU A 588 -19.61 16.06 -28.39
N ALA A 589 -20.75 15.44 -28.68
CA ALA A 589 -21.69 15.93 -29.69
C ALA A 589 -22.51 17.15 -29.19
N GLN A 590 -22.87 17.18 -27.90
CA GLN A 590 -23.76 18.19 -27.33
C GLN A 590 -23.21 19.63 -27.47
N PRO A 591 -21.94 19.95 -27.15
CA PRO A 591 -21.40 21.29 -27.36
C PRO A 591 -21.48 21.77 -28.80
N HIS A 592 -21.28 20.87 -29.79
CA HIS A 592 -21.43 21.20 -31.21
C HIS A 592 -22.88 21.57 -31.57
N ASN A 593 -23.87 20.87 -31.03
CA ASN A 593 -25.27 21.23 -31.23
C ASN A 593 -25.58 22.64 -30.68
N TYR A 594 -25.12 22.98 -29.47
CA TYR A 594 -25.36 24.32 -28.92
C TYR A 594 -24.55 25.42 -29.61
N LEU A 595 -23.33 25.15 -30.05
CA LEU A 595 -22.58 26.08 -30.92
C LEU A 595 -23.35 26.37 -32.21
N GLY A 596 -23.96 25.35 -32.83
CA GLY A 596 -24.81 25.52 -33.99
C GLY A 596 -26.02 26.42 -33.72
N LYS A 597 -26.68 26.26 -32.58
CA LYS A 597 -27.80 27.12 -32.14
C LYS A 597 -27.37 28.57 -31.94
N ILE A 598 -26.18 28.79 -31.35
CA ILE A 598 -25.61 30.13 -31.19
C ILE A 598 -25.32 30.76 -32.56
N PHE A 599 -24.67 30.04 -33.48
CA PHE A 599 -24.41 30.56 -34.83
C PHE A 599 -25.69 30.86 -35.62
N MET A 600 -26.75 30.07 -35.45
CA MET A 600 -28.08 30.38 -36.00
C MET A 600 -28.63 31.70 -35.48
N GLN A 601 -28.51 31.96 -34.17
CA GLN A 601 -28.95 33.22 -33.56
C GLN A 601 -28.08 34.42 -33.98
N GLU A 602 -26.79 34.19 -34.26
CA GLU A 602 -25.88 35.18 -34.84
C GLU A 602 -26.10 35.43 -36.35
N GLY A 603 -26.91 34.61 -37.02
CA GLY A 603 -27.18 34.68 -38.45
C GLY A 603 -26.13 34.00 -39.35
N ASP A 604 -25.20 33.23 -38.78
CA ASP A 604 -24.18 32.48 -39.50
C ASP A 604 -24.65 31.05 -39.78
N ALA A 605 -25.61 30.91 -40.70
CA ALA A 605 -26.16 29.61 -41.10
C ALA A 605 -25.10 28.60 -41.58
N PRO A 606 -24.06 28.99 -42.37
CA PRO A 606 -23.00 28.07 -42.77
C PRO A 606 -22.22 27.47 -41.60
N GLN A 607 -21.83 28.27 -40.61
CA GLN A 607 -21.16 27.74 -39.41
C GLN A 607 -22.12 26.88 -38.58
N ALA A 608 -23.38 27.27 -38.46
CA ALA A 608 -24.37 26.46 -37.76
C ALA A 608 -24.51 25.05 -38.36
N ILE A 609 -24.66 24.96 -39.69
CA ILE A 609 -24.73 23.70 -40.42
C ILE A 609 -23.50 22.84 -40.13
N ALA A 610 -22.29 23.42 -40.21
CA ALA A 610 -21.05 22.69 -39.95
C ALA A 610 -20.98 22.11 -38.52
N GLN A 611 -21.47 22.86 -37.53
CA GLN A 611 -21.51 22.40 -36.13
C GLN A 611 -22.55 21.29 -35.93
N PHE A 612 -23.77 21.43 -36.47
CA PHE A 612 -24.77 20.36 -36.36
C PHE A 612 -24.33 19.07 -37.08
N GLU A 613 -23.69 19.19 -38.24
CA GLU A 613 -23.11 18.03 -38.93
C GLU A 613 -21.99 17.38 -38.12
N GLN A 614 -21.17 18.16 -37.39
CA GLN A 614 -20.17 17.61 -36.48
C GLN A 614 -20.83 16.89 -35.29
N ALA A 615 -21.89 17.45 -34.71
CA ALA A 615 -22.66 16.79 -33.65
C ALA A 615 -23.18 15.42 -34.12
N LEU A 616 -23.78 15.34 -35.31
CA LEU A 616 -24.29 14.10 -35.90
C LEU A 616 -23.19 13.12 -36.35
N ARG A 617 -22.00 13.61 -36.72
CA ARG A 617 -20.84 12.73 -36.95
C ARG A 617 -20.38 12.03 -35.68
N LEU A 618 -20.42 12.73 -34.54
CA LEU A 618 -20.02 12.20 -33.24
C LEU A 618 -21.11 11.32 -32.62
N HIS A 619 -22.38 11.71 -32.80
CA HIS A 619 -23.55 10.97 -32.33
C HIS A 619 -24.63 10.95 -33.42
N PRO A 620 -24.64 9.92 -34.28
CA PRO A 620 -25.59 9.81 -35.40
C PRO A 620 -27.06 9.83 -34.97
N ASP A 621 -27.38 9.26 -33.80
CA ASP A 621 -28.72 9.20 -33.24
C ASP A 621 -28.99 10.38 -32.29
N PHE A 622 -28.81 11.61 -32.77
CA PHE A 622 -29.06 12.84 -31.99
C PHE A 622 -30.22 13.67 -32.59
N PRO A 623 -31.48 13.39 -32.21
CA PRO A 623 -32.67 13.99 -32.85
C PRO A 623 -32.71 15.51 -32.82
N GLU A 624 -32.25 16.14 -31.73
CA GLU A 624 -32.23 17.60 -31.62
C GLU A 624 -31.27 18.22 -32.66
N ALA A 625 -30.09 17.62 -32.86
CA ALA A 625 -29.13 18.09 -33.84
C ALA A 625 -29.60 17.88 -35.29
N GLU A 626 -30.33 16.79 -35.55
CA GLU A 626 -30.95 16.54 -36.86
C GLU A 626 -32.01 17.60 -37.19
N GLU A 627 -32.91 17.88 -36.25
CA GLU A 627 -33.94 18.90 -36.43
C GLU A 627 -33.32 20.30 -36.60
N ASN A 628 -32.32 20.63 -35.77
CA ASN A 628 -31.63 21.91 -35.87
C ASN A 628 -30.87 22.04 -37.22
N LEU A 629 -30.26 20.97 -37.72
CA LEU A 629 -29.62 20.95 -39.04
C LEU A 629 -30.64 21.19 -40.16
N ARG A 630 -31.82 20.56 -40.08
CA ARG A 630 -32.91 20.74 -41.05
C ARG A 630 -33.37 22.19 -41.09
N LEU A 631 -33.57 22.80 -39.92
CA LEU A 631 -33.96 24.21 -39.80
C LEU A 631 -32.86 25.15 -40.33
N ALA A 632 -31.60 24.89 -40.00
CA ALA A 632 -30.47 25.68 -40.48
C ALA A 632 -30.35 25.65 -42.01
N LYS A 633 -30.44 24.46 -42.62
CA LYS A 633 -30.43 24.29 -44.08
C LYS A 633 -31.60 25.01 -44.76
N ALA A 634 -32.80 24.96 -44.19
CA ALA A 634 -33.96 25.66 -44.73
C ALA A 634 -33.84 27.20 -44.66
N SER A 635 -33.04 27.72 -43.74
CA SER A 635 -32.78 29.15 -43.59
C SER A 635 -31.61 29.67 -44.44
N ASP A 636 -30.79 28.78 -45.00
CA ASP A 636 -29.65 29.14 -45.86
C ASP A 636 -30.12 29.40 -47.30
N PRO A 637 -29.89 30.60 -47.86
CA PRO A 637 -30.22 30.92 -49.25
C PRO A 637 -29.61 29.98 -50.29
N GLN A 638 -28.53 29.26 -49.96
CA GLN A 638 -27.87 28.29 -50.85
C GLN A 638 -28.59 26.93 -50.90
N PHE A 639 -29.54 26.67 -49.99
CA PHE A 639 -30.31 25.43 -49.89
C PHE A 639 -31.82 25.73 -49.93
N PRO A 640 -32.41 26.04 -51.10
CA PRO A 640 -33.84 26.35 -51.18
C PRO A 640 -34.70 25.16 -50.74
N SER A 641 -35.74 25.46 -49.97
CA SER A 641 -36.69 24.47 -49.46
C SER A 641 -37.39 23.73 -50.62
N GLN A 642 -37.14 22.42 -50.73
CA GLN A 642 -37.96 21.56 -51.57
C GLN A 642 -39.30 21.32 -50.86
N THR A 643 -40.29 22.17 -51.13
CA THR A 643 -41.68 21.90 -50.75
C THR A 643 -42.24 20.84 -51.69
N PRO A 644 -42.80 19.71 -51.21
CA PRO A 644 -43.54 18.79 -52.07
C PRO A 644 -44.86 19.47 -52.46
N GLN A 645 -45.16 19.52 -53.76
CA GLN A 645 -46.48 19.88 -54.29
C GLN A 645 -47.46 18.73 -54.15
#